data_AF-A0A927MJM5-F1
#
_entry.id   AF-A0A927MJM5-F1
#
_cell.length_a   1.000
_cell.length_b   1.000
_cell.length_c   1.000
_cell.angle_alpha   90.00
_cell.angle_beta   90.00
_cell.angle_gamma   90.00
#
_symmetry.space_group_name_H-M   'P 1'
#
loop_
_entity.id
_entity.type
_entity.pdbx_description
1 polymer ?
#
loop_
_entity_poly.entity_id
_entity_poly.type
_entity_poly.pdbx_seq_one_letter_code
_entity_poly.pdbx_strand_id
1 'polypeptide(L)'
;MIDGQIHNILSVAGVISEIKELLEEKHGPLKRVSVAAAGRALKTSEGSMTVDISEQSLILNEDVNRLELAAVQQAQQKLLSSDSVTKDDYYYCVGYSVLYYKLEGEEIGSLIDQAGRSASVEVIATFLPRVVVESLLSSLKRSGLEMEALTLEPIAAINVLIPPSMRRLNVALVDIGAGTSDIAITANNTVVAYGMVPLAGDEITEALSNHFLLDFHLAENAKRKISNEEEIVITDILGFEQNVTSSELNNILKPAVQRLAKSISQEIKRLNNGNSPQAVMVVGGGSLTIGLPKEISKCLELPENRVRIQGLEALNGVTLEPNIPSSPELVTPIGIAIAARRAPIHYMSVSVNNKTIRIFELKEMTVGDALLAANITARQLYGTPGLGISIKLNESDILIPGEHGTPSTILLNGNIASTKDIIMNEDAIEVKPGKDGNHASATVQDLLEEAVSILALVGGIQVELKPEIIINGKVRPLDTKVQDQDKINVIHAKTLAAALKKLNRSGLLKEMPFTLSVNQRTITLKGRTTHFSIGSIPISPSYVIKDGDDITIHSQPLPTVDEVVSEIGKRAFDVISVTFNGSLVTIRKPRLSITLNGQPAEGTEVVKKYDCLDFISLSDSPITFGDIFAFTDYSLPENPSSNYQLLRNGSQIRFNEPIFGGDSLDIIFT
;
A
#
# COMPACT_ATOMS: atom_id res chain seq x y z
N MET A 1 42.18 -20.95 25.47
CA MET A 1 40.94 -21.05 24.66
C MET A 1 40.36 -22.43 24.87
N ILE A 2 39.06 -22.63 24.66
CA ILE A 2 38.41 -23.95 24.75
C ILE A 2 37.49 -24.06 23.52
N ASP A 3 37.56 -25.17 22.78
CA ASP A 3 36.77 -25.44 21.56
C ASP A 3 36.78 -24.29 20.53
N GLY A 4 37.93 -23.63 20.34
CA GLY A 4 38.07 -22.50 19.41
C GLY A 4 37.49 -21.16 19.92
N GLN A 5 37.02 -21.08 21.18
CA GLN A 5 36.45 -19.85 21.76
C GLN A 5 37.28 -19.28 22.92
N ILE A 6 37.22 -17.95 23.06
CA ILE A 6 37.88 -17.21 24.12
C ILE A 6 37.01 -17.25 25.38
N HIS A 7 37.41 -18.10 26.32
CA HIS A 7 36.77 -18.20 27.64
C HIS A 7 37.42 -17.27 28.69
N ASN A 8 38.71 -16.97 28.52
CA ASN A 8 39.45 -16.07 29.40
C ASN A 8 40.23 -15.05 28.55
N ILE A 9 39.67 -13.84 28.45
CA ILE A 9 40.23 -12.73 27.68
C ILE A 9 41.61 -12.32 28.22
N LEU A 10 41.81 -12.36 29.54
CA LEU A 10 43.08 -11.96 30.15
C LEU A 10 44.22 -12.89 29.75
N SER A 11 43.99 -14.20 29.85
CA SER A 11 44.98 -15.21 29.48
C SER A 11 45.31 -15.16 27.99
N VAL A 12 44.30 -15.02 27.13
CA VAL A 12 44.51 -14.91 25.67
C VAL A 12 45.26 -13.64 25.30
N ALA A 13 44.90 -12.49 25.88
CA ALA A 13 45.62 -11.24 25.67
C ALA A 13 47.07 -11.31 26.16
N GLY A 14 47.34 -12.05 27.25
CA GLY A 14 48.70 -12.31 27.73
C GLY A 14 49.56 -13.01 26.68
N VAL A 15 49.07 -14.13 26.12
CA VAL A 15 49.77 -14.88 25.06
C VAL A 15 49.95 -14.04 23.79
N ILE A 16 48.92 -13.29 23.38
CA ILE A 16 49.04 -12.39 22.21
C ILE A 16 50.11 -11.32 22.45
N SER A 17 50.21 -10.78 23.66
CA SER A 17 51.22 -9.76 24.00
C SER A 17 52.62 -10.35 23.98
N GLU A 18 52.81 -11.56 24.52
CA GLU A 18 54.09 -12.29 24.46
C GLU A 18 54.53 -12.53 23.00
N ILE A 19 53.64 -13.03 22.15
CA ILE A 19 53.93 -13.23 20.72
C ILE A 19 54.24 -11.89 20.03
N LYS A 20 53.49 -10.84 20.34
CA LYS A 20 53.72 -9.50 19.81
C LYS A 20 55.10 -8.98 20.18
N GLU A 21 55.49 -9.06 21.45
CA GLU A 21 56.80 -8.60 21.94
C GLU A 21 57.94 -9.32 21.19
N LEU A 22 57.85 -10.66 21.05
CA LEU A 22 58.81 -11.45 20.29
C LEU A 22 58.91 -11.04 18.81
N LEU A 23 57.78 -10.73 18.17
CA LEU A 23 57.77 -10.27 16.77
C LEU A 23 58.26 -8.83 16.64
N GLU A 24 57.93 -7.95 17.59
CA GLU A 24 58.36 -6.54 17.60
C GLU A 24 59.88 -6.40 17.75
N GLU A 25 60.53 -7.31 18.49
CA GLU A 25 62.00 -7.37 18.58
C GLU A 25 62.67 -7.53 17.20
N LYS A 26 62.08 -8.35 16.31
CA LYS A 26 62.63 -8.62 14.97
C LYS A 26 62.12 -7.64 13.90
N HIS A 27 60.88 -7.18 14.00
CA HIS A 27 60.17 -6.49 12.91
C HIS A 27 59.77 -5.04 13.23
N GLY A 28 60.02 -4.55 14.44
CA GLY A 28 59.58 -3.23 14.89
C GLY A 28 58.11 -3.21 15.33
N PRO A 29 57.58 -2.03 15.73
CA PRO A 29 56.28 -1.93 16.40
C PRO A 29 55.11 -2.39 15.53
N LEU A 30 54.27 -3.26 16.09
CA LEU A 30 53.09 -3.84 15.48
C LEU A 30 51.83 -3.19 16.06
N LYS A 31 51.02 -2.57 15.20
CA LYS A 31 49.79 -1.88 15.60
C LYS A 31 48.52 -2.58 15.15
N ARG A 32 48.61 -3.37 14.09
CA ARG A 32 47.46 -3.96 13.39
C ARG A 32 47.67 -5.45 13.19
N VAL A 33 46.59 -6.21 13.25
CA VAL A 33 46.60 -7.67 13.08
C VAL A 33 45.37 -8.13 12.32
N SER A 34 45.58 -9.10 11.43
CA SER A 34 44.49 -9.84 10.79
C SER A 34 44.24 -11.12 11.55
N VAL A 35 42.97 -11.40 11.84
CA VAL A 35 42.59 -12.57 12.64
C VAL A 35 41.62 -13.45 11.87
N ALA A 36 41.57 -14.73 12.27
CA ALA A 36 40.46 -15.59 11.93
C ALA A 36 39.69 -16.00 13.18
N ALA A 37 38.39 -16.22 13.01
CA ALA A 37 37.60 -16.92 14.01
C ALA A 37 37.46 -18.39 13.62
N ALA A 38 37.67 -19.26 14.59
CA ALA A 38 37.33 -20.67 14.55
C ALA A 38 35.95 -20.90 15.19
N GLY A 39 35.35 -22.07 14.96
CA GLY A 39 34.64 -22.73 16.05
C GLY A 39 33.15 -23.02 15.89
N ARG A 40 32.65 -23.74 16.91
CA ARG A 40 31.31 -24.33 17.09
C ARG A 40 30.13 -23.39 16.84
N ALA A 41 30.34 -22.10 16.96
CA ALA A 41 29.29 -21.10 16.88
C ALA A 41 29.01 -20.59 15.47
N LEU A 42 29.79 -21.06 14.48
CA LEU A 42 29.55 -20.78 13.07
C LEU A 42 28.18 -21.31 12.65
N LYS A 43 27.38 -20.42 12.07
CA LYS A 43 26.11 -20.78 11.45
C LYS A 43 26.18 -20.38 9.98
N THR A 44 25.95 -21.33 9.09
CA THR A 44 25.76 -21.06 7.67
C THR A 44 24.28 -20.99 7.36
N SER A 45 23.88 -20.04 6.52
CA SER A 45 22.53 -19.94 6.00
C SER A 45 22.60 -19.58 4.53
N GLU A 46 21.83 -20.28 3.72
CA GLU A 46 21.63 -19.93 2.31
C GLU A 46 20.56 -18.85 2.18
N GLY A 47 20.81 -17.90 1.29
CA GLY A 47 19.86 -16.88 0.89
C GLY A 47 19.87 -16.69 -0.62
N SER A 48 18.74 -16.27 -1.15
CA SER A 48 18.56 -15.95 -2.54
C SER A 48 17.81 -14.65 -2.71
N MET A 49 18.14 -13.91 -3.77
CA MET A 49 17.40 -12.72 -4.15
C MET A 49 17.18 -12.73 -5.65
N THR A 50 15.98 -12.32 -6.07
CA THR A 50 15.61 -12.14 -7.47
C THR A 50 15.05 -10.75 -7.65
N VAL A 51 15.50 -10.05 -8.68
CA VAL A 51 15.02 -8.72 -9.06
C VAL A 51 14.55 -8.73 -10.50
N ASP A 52 13.55 -7.91 -10.79
CA ASP A 52 13.12 -7.60 -12.15
C ASP A 52 14.08 -6.54 -12.73
N ILE A 53 14.63 -6.83 -13.90
CA ILE A 53 15.58 -5.98 -14.61
C ILE A 53 15.06 -5.59 -16.02
N SER A 54 13.78 -5.82 -16.29
CA SER A 54 13.16 -5.58 -17.61
C SER A 54 13.26 -4.12 -18.09
N GLU A 55 13.30 -3.17 -17.17
CA GLU A 55 13.46 -1.74 -17.47
C GLU A 55 14.93 -1.25 -17.42
N GLN A 56 15.87 -2.13 -17.06
CA GLN A 56 17.29 -1.79 -16.95
C GLN A 56 18.01 -2.09 -18.28
N SER A 57 18.89 -1.19 -18.71
CA SER A 57 19.64 -1.38 -19.96
C SER A 57 20.74 -2.44 -19.81
N LEU A 58 21.51 -2.40 -18.72
CA LEU A 58 22.57 -3.33 -18.38
C LEU A 58 22.72 -3.38 -16.86
N ILE A 59 23.08 -4.54 -16.32
CA ILE A 59 23.37 -4.71 -14.89
C ILE A 59 24.79 -4.19 -14.59
N LEU A 60 24.92 -3.24 -13.67
CA LEU A 60 26.21 -2.73 -13.23
C LEU A 60 26.76 -3.55 -12.06
N ASN A 61 28.07 -3.42 -11.79
CA ASN A 61 28.71 -4.05 -10.63
C ASN A 61 28.01 -3.69 -9.29
N GLU A 62 27.55 -2.44 -9.16
CA GLU A 62 26.80 -2.00 -7.99
C GLU A 62 25.46 -2.72 -7.81
N ASP A 63 24.79 -3.06 -8.91
CA ASP A 63 23.52 -3.78 -8.89
C ASP A 63 23.73 -5.23 -8.43
N VAL A 64 24.80 -5.87 -8.90
CA VAL A 64 25.22 -7.21 -8.45
C VAL A 64 25.52 -7.21 -6.95
N ASN A 65 26.29 -6.22 -6.47
CA ASN A 65 26.59 -6.09 -5.04
C ASN A 65 25.32 -5.89 -4.19
N ARG A 66 24.36 -5.09 -4.66
CA ARG A 66 23.06 -4.92 -3.97
C ARG A 66 22.27 -6.22 -3.92
N LEU A 67 22.26 -6.97 -5.03
CA LEU A 67 21.58 -8.25 -5.13
C LEU A 67 22.18 -9.28 -4.17
N GLU A 68 23.51 -9.38 -4.11
CA GLU A 68 24.24 -10.23 -3.18
C GLU A 68 23.92 -9.88 -1.73
N LEU A 69 23.98 -8.60 -1.37
CA LEU A 69 23.68 -8.15 -0.01
C LEU A 69 22.24 -8.45 0.39
N ALA A 70 21.30 -8.28 -0.52
CA ALA A 70 19.90 -8.62 -0.27
C ALA A 70 19.72 -10.14 -0.06
N ALA A 71 20.46 -10.98 -0.78
CA ALA A 71 20.50 -12.42 -0.54
C ALA A 71 21.14 -12.77 0.83
N VAL A 72 22.22 -12.09 1.23
CA VAL A 72 22.84 -12.23 2.56
C VAL A 72 21.87 -11.83 3.67
N GLN A 73 21.11 -10.74 3.47
CA GLN A 73 20.07 -10.31 4.42
C GLN A 73 18.96 -11.35 4.56
N GLN A 74 18.52 -11.94 3.45
CA GLN A 74 17.54 -13.03 3.49
C GLN A 74 18.11 -14.24 4.27
N ALA A 75 19.37 -14.61 4.03
CA ALA A 75 20.06 -15.66 4.78
C ALA A 75 20.08 -15.38 6.29
N GLN A 76 20.35 -14.13 6.68
CA GLN A 76 20.35 -13.70 8.08
C GLN A 76 18.95 -13.78 8.71
N GLN A 77 17.92 -13.30 8.02
CA GLN A 77 16.53 -13.39 8.50
C GLN A 77 16.10 -14.85 8.68
N LYS A 78 16.44 -15.71 7.72
CA LYS A 78 16.18 -17.16 7.78
C LYS A 78 16.84 -17.79 9.02
N LEU A 79 18.09 -17.42 9.32
CA LEU A 79 18.80 -17.87 10.52
C LEU A 79 18.09 -17.43 11.82
N LEU A 80 17.72 -16.16 11.92
CA LEU A 80 17.04 -15.58 13.09
C LEU A 80 15.62 -16.12 13.30
N SER A 81 14.97 -16.59 12.24
CA SER A 81 13.64 -17.20 12.29
C SER A 81 13.65 -18.68 12.69
N SER A 82 14.82 -19.30 12.81
CA SER A 82 14.94 -20.72 13.17
C SER A 82 14.77 -20.95 14.68
N ASP A 83 14.10 -22.03 15.07
CA ASP A 83 13.83 -22.42 16.47
C ASP A 83 15.09 -22.68 17.32
N SER A 84 16.28 -22.64 16.70
CA SER A 84 17.58 -22.92 17.33
C SER A 84 18.29 -21.68 17.89
N VAL A 85 17.73 -20.48 17.69
CA VAL A 85 18.34 -19.20 18.05
C VAL A 85 17.41 -18.44 18.99
N THR A 86 17.91 -17.99 20.14
CA THR A 86 17.10 -17.13 21.02
C THR A 86 16.99 -15.72 20.43
N LYS A 87 15.86 -15.03 20.62
CA LYS A 87 15.63 -13.67 20.07
C LYS A 87 16.68 -12.61 20.46
N ASP A 88 17.51 -12.90 21.47
CA ASP A 88 18.57 -12.02 21.98
C ASP A 88 19.97 -12.37 21.44
N ASP A 89 20.12 -13.47 20.69
CA ASP A 89 21.41 -13.88 20.10
C ASP A 89 21.67 -13.10 18.80
N TYR A 90 22.44 -12.02 18.89
CA TYR A 90 22.91 -11.27 17.73
C TYR A 90 24.03 -12.01 17.01
N TYR A 91 23.85 -12.24 15.71
CA TYR A 91 24.86 -12.81 14.82
C TYR A 91 25.36 -11.78 13.81
N TYR A 92 26.67 -11.74 13.62
CA TYR A 92 27.35 -10.96 12.58
C TYR A 92 27.62 -11.84 11.36
N CYS A 93 27.29 -11.34 10.16
CA CYS A 93 27.80 -11.93 8.93
C CYS A 93 29.30 -11.65 8.85
N VAL A 94 30.10 -12.70 8.74
CA VAL A 94 31.57 -12.62 8.72
C VAL A 94 32.15 -13.14 7.41
N GLY A 95 31.30 -13.35 6.42
CA GLY A 95 31.68 -13.83 5.11
C GLY A 95 30.51 -14.47 4.39
N TYR A 96 30.53 -14.40 3.06
CA TYR A 96 29.61 -15.13 2.21
C TYR A 96 30.34 -15.57 0.93
N SER A 97 29.73 -16.50 0.20
CA SER A 97 30.18 -16.89 -1.13
C SER A 97 28.98 -16.98 -2.05
N VAL A 98 29.12 -16.47 -3.26
CA VAL A 98 28.11 -16.62 -4.30
C VAL A 98 28.12 -18.06 -4.78
N LEU A 99 26.97 -18.72 -4.68
CA LEU A 99 26.76 -20.05 -5.23
C LEU A 99 26.51 -19.96 -6.73
N TYR A 100 25.52 -19.16 -7.11
CA TYR A 100 25.08 -19.00 -8.50
C TYR A 100 24.63 -17.57 -8.76
N TYR A 101 24.97 -17.05 -9.93
CA TYR A 101 24.19 -16.00 -10.57
C TYR A 101 23.25 -16.63 -11.59
N LYS A 102 22.03 -16.11 -11.69
CA LYS A 102 21.06 -16.57 -12.67
C LYS A 102 20.46 -15.40 -13.44
N LEU A 103 20.35 -15.53 -14.76
CA LEU A 103 19.64 -14.60 -15.64
C LEU A 103 18.44 -15.33 -16.23
N GLU A 104 17.25 -14.83 -15.96
CA GLU A 104 15.97 -15.48 -16.32
C GLU A 104 15.85 -16.94 -15.85
N GLY A 105 16.53 -17.27 -14.73
CA GLY A 105 16.56 -18.62 -14.14
C GLY A 105 17.73 -19.50 -14.59
N GLU A 106 18.48 -19.10 -15.62
CA GLU A 106 19.64 -19.85 -16.13
C GLU A 106 20.95 -19.41 -15.46
N GLU A 107 21.79 -20.36 -15.06
CA GLU A 107 23.06 -20.08 -14.39
C GLU A 107 24.09 -19.42 -15.32
N ILE A 108 24.71 -18.34 -14.85
CA ILE A 108 25.75 -17.61 -15.58
C ILE A 108 26.94 -17.26 -14.68
N GLY A 109 28.11 -17.02 -15.28
CA GLY A 109 29.33 -16.73 -14.54
C GLY A 109 29.39 -15.31 -13.94
N SER A 110 28.71 -14.33 -14.55
CA SER A 110 28.63 -12.96 -14.08
C SER A 110 27.41 -12.26 -14.65
N LEU A 111 26.73 -11.47 -13.82
CA LEU A 111 25.61 -10.61 -14.24
C LEU A 111 26.07 -9.29 -14.84
N ILE A 112 27.33 -8.89 -14.67
CA ILE A 112 27.82 -7.58 -15.13
C ILE A 112 27.68 -7.47 -16.64
N ASP A 113 27.14 -6.34 -17.10
CA ASP A 113 26.84 -6.03 -18.50
C ASP A 113 25.87 -7.02 -19.17
N GLN A 114 25.06 -7.75 -18.38
CA GLN A 114 23.95 -8.54 -18.89
C GLN A 114 22.65 -7.73 -18.92
N ALA A 115 21.71 -8.14 -19.77
CA ALA A 115 20.36 -7.58 -19.86
C ALA A 115 19.34 -8.73 -19.96
N GLY A 116 18.13 -8.54 -19.43
CA GLY A 116 17.09 -9.55 -19.42
C GLY A 116 15.85 -9.09 -18.69
N ARG A 117 15.00 -10.03 -18.27
CA ARG A 117 13.80 -9.74 -17.45
C ARG A 117 14.03 -9.94 -15.96
N SER A 118 14.82 -10.92 -15.57
CA SER A 118 15.12 -11.15 -14.15
C SER A 118 16.57 -11.54 -13.92
N ALA A 119 17.13 -11.05 -12.82
CA ALA A 119 18.44 -11.44 -12.32
C ALA A 119 18.28 -11.99 -10.90
N SER A 120 18.98 -13.08 -10.63
CA SER A 120 19.01 -13.69 -9.30
C SER A 120 20.43 -13.99 -8.85
N VAL A 121 20.62 -13.97 -7.54
CA VAL A 121 21.83 -14.48 -6.89
C VAL A 121 21.44 -15.42 -5.77
N GLU A 122 22.22 -16.48 -5.63
CA GLU A 122 22.16 -17.39 -4.50
C GLU A 122 23.49 -17.32 -3.77
N VAL A 123 23.45 -17.14 -2.46
CA VAL A 123 24.64 -17.01 -1.61
C VAL A 123 24.56 -17.98 -0.45
N ILE A 124 25.72 -18.44 -0.01
CA ILE A 124 25.90 -19.04 1.31
C ILE A 124 26.59 -18.03 2.20
N ALA A 125 25.90 -17.57 3.25
CA ALA A 125 26.42 -16.62 4.21
C ALA A 125 26.76 -17.32 5.52
N THR A 126 27.87 -16.92 6.14
CA THR A 126 28.36 -17.48 7.39
C THR A 126 28.32 -16.42 8.49
N PHE A 127 27.81 -16.83 9.64
CA PHE A 127 27.47 -15.97 10.75
C PHE A 127 28.21 -16.42 12.03
N LEU A 128 28.70 -15.44 12.81
CA LEU A 128 29.25 -15.65 14.14
C LEU A 128 28.43 -14.90 15.20
N PRO A 129 28.27 -15.45 16.41
CA PRO A 129 27.67 -14.71 17.51
C PRO A 129 28.52 -13.50 17.88
N ARG A 130 27.85 -12.41 18.23
CA ARG A 130 28.45 -11.16 18.66
C ARG A 130 29.48 -11.34 19.78
N VAL A 131 29.18 -12.19 20.76
CA VAL A 131 30.04 -12.45 21.94
C VAL A 131 31.42 -12.98 21.51
N VAL A 132 31.49 -13.81 20.48
CA VAL A 132 32.76 -14.38 19.99
C VAL A 132 33.62 -13.26 19.38
N VAL A 133 33.01 -12.41 18.55
CA VAL A 133 33.72 -11.29 17.92
C VAL A 133 34.15 -10.24 18.95
N GLU A 134 33.28 -9.89 19.91
CA GLU A 134 33.63 -8.95 20.98
C GLU A 134 34.75 -9.46 21.88
N SER A 135 34.81 -10.77 22.11
CA SER A 135 35.90 -11.39 22.90
C SER A 135 37.24 -11.33 22.16
N LEU A 136 37.25 -11.52 20.83
CA LEU A 136 38.43 -11.35 19.98
C LEU A 136 38.91 -9.89 20.03
N LEU A 137 38.01 -8.93 19.76
CA LEU A 137 38.31 -7.51 19.81
C LEU A 137 38.84 -7.07 21.18
N SER A 138 38.24 -7.57 22.26
CA SER A 138 38.67 -7.24 23.62
C SER A 138 40.06 -7.78 23.92
N SER A 139 40.38 -8.98 23.43
CA SER A 139 41.71 -9.57 23.61
C SER A 139 42.78 -8.78 22.85
N LEU A 140 42.50 -8.41 21.59
CA LEU A 140 43.41 -7.59 20.77
C LEU A 140 43.65 -6.19 21.36
N LYS A 141 42.56 -5.50 21.76
CA LYS A 141 42.64 -4.17 22.36
C LYS A 141 43.54 -4.17 23.60
N ARG A 142 43.44 -5.21 24.42
CA ARG A 142 44.29 -5.37 25.62
C ARG A 142 45.76 -5.60 25.30
N SER A 143 46.06 -6.22 24.16
CA SER A 143 47.43 -6.38 23.63
C SER A 143 47.93 -5.16 22.83
N GLY A 144 47.15 -4.07 22.80
CA GLY A 144 47.48 -2.86 22.05
C GLY A 144 47.54 -3.12 20.54
N LEU A 145 46.67 -3.98 20.03
CA LEU A 145 46.52 -4.28 18.60
C LEU A 145 45.11 -3.89 18.13
N GLU A 146 45.06 -3.34 16.92
CA GLU A 146 43.83 -3.07 16.18
C GLU A 146 43.56 -4.20 15.19
N MET A 147 42.30 -4.63 15.10
CA MET A 147 41.89 -5.64 14.12
C MET A 147 41.80 -5.01 12.73
N GLU A 148 42.65 -5.44 11.80
CA GLU A 148 42.67 -4.94 10.42
C GLU A 148 41.67 -5.70 9.52
N ALA A 149 41.55 -7.00 9.74
CA ALA A 149 40.63 -7.88 9.03
C ALA A 149 40.22 -9.05 9.92
N LEU A 150 38.99 -9.53 9.72
CA LEU A 150 38.47 -10.78 10.27
C LEU A 150 38.09 -11.72 9.11
N THR A 151 38.55 -12.95 9.15
CA THR A 151 38.12 -14.02 8.25
C THR A 151 37.70 -15.25 9.05
N LEU A 152 37.28 -16.32 8.36
CA LEU A 152 37.16 -17.65 8.93
C LEU A 152 38.37 -18.49 8.55
N GLU A 153 38.81 -19.35 9.46
CA GLU A 153 39.87 -20.33 9.20
C GLU A 153 39.58 -21.20 7.95
N PRO A 154 38.38 -21.80 7.80
CA PRO A 154 38.08 -22.58 6.59
C PRO A 154 38.05 -21.75 5.30
N ILE A 155 37.69 -20.46 5.37
CA ILE A 155 37.73 -19.53 4.23
C ILE A 155 39.19 -19.21 3.86
N ALA A 156 40.02 -18.92 4.86
CA ALA A 156 41.42 -18.59 4.68
C ALA A 156 42.19 -19.77 4.06
N ALA A 157 42.01 -20.97 4.61
CA ALA A 157 42.70 -22.17 4.15
C ALA A 157 42.26 -22.58 2.73
N ILE A 158 40.95 -22.53 2.42
CA ILE A 158 40.46 -22.96 1.09
C ILE A 158 40.88 -22.02 -0.03
N ASN A 159 40.94 -20.72 0.23
CA ASN A 159 41.36 -19.73 -0.76
C ASN A 159 42.82 -19.89 -1.20
N VAL A 160 43.63 -20.51 -0.36
CA VAL A 160 45.07 -20.67 -0.58
C VAL A 160 45.42 -22.07 -1.09
N LEU A 161 44.65 -23.10 -0.72
CA LEU A 161 44.87 -24.48 -1.17
C LEU A 161 44.06 -24.88 -2.41
N ILE A 162 42.84 -24.36 -2.58
CA ILE A 162 41.92 -24.75 -3.65
C ILE A 162 41.61 -23.53 -4.54
N PRO A 163 42.43 -23.28 -5.59
CA PRO A 163 42.21 -22.15 -6.49
C PRO A 163 40.88 -22.29 -7.25
N PRO A 164 40.28 -21.19 -7.75
CA PRO A 164 39.00 -21.20 -8.47
C PRO A 164 38.91 -22.26 -9.58
N SER A 165 40.00 -22.48 -10.33
CA SER A 165 40.08 -23.49 -11.38
C SER A 165 39.84 -24.92 -10.90
N MET A 166 40.09 -25.21 -9.62
CA MET A 166 39.88 -26.52 -8.99
C MET A 166 38.49 -26.67 -8.36
N ARG A 167 37.80 -25.55 -8.06
CA ARG A 167 36.50 -25.54 -7.34
C ARG A 167 35.35 -26.22 -8.08
N ARG A 168 35.51 -26.52 -9.37
CA ARG A 168 34.59 -27.39 -10.12
C ARG A 168 34.49 -28.81 -9.55
N LEU A 169 35.57 -29.28 -8.91
CA LEU A 169 35.63 -30.61 -8.32
C LEU A 169 34.97 -30.60 -6.94
N ASN A 170 34.32 -31.70 -6.60
CA ASN A 170 33.72 -31.85 -5.28
C ASN A 170 34.79 -32.29 -4.27
N VAL A 171 35.44 -31.32 -3.63
CA VAL A 171 36.58 -31.55 -2.73
C VAL A 171 36.26 -30.97 -1.36
N ALA A 172 36.51 -31.74 -0.30
CA ALA A 172 36.45 -31.22 1.06
C ALA A 172 37.86 -30.84 1.52
N LEU A 173 38.02 -29.63 2.04
CA LEU A 173 39.15 -29.22 2.85
C LEU A 173 38.78 -29.39 4.32
N VAL A 174 39.67 -29.99 5.11
CA VAL A 174 39.54 -30.14 6.55
C VAL A 174 40.79 -29.60 7.23
N ASP A 175 40.67 -28.51 7.97
CA ASP A 175 41.72 -27.99 8.83
C ASP A 175 41.56 -28.55 10.24
N ILE A 176 42.44 -29.46 10.65
CA ILE A 176 42.38 -30.16 11.92
C ILE A 176 43.37 -29.48 12.87
N GLY A 177 42.84 -28.60 13.72
CA GLY A 177 43.59 -27.86 14.72
C GLY A 177 43.80 -28.63 16.02
N ALA A 178 43.98 -27.88 17.11
CA ALA A 178 44.08 -28.44 18.45
C ALA A 178 42.72 -28.92 18.97
N GLY A 179 41.70 -28.06 18.99
CA GLY A 179 40.36 -28.42 19.51
C GLY A 179 39.20 -28.36 18.52
N THR A 180 39.46 -27.93 17.27
CA THR A 180 38.43 -27.85 16.22
C THR A 180 38.93 -28.43 14.91
N SER A 181 38.03 -29.06 14.16
CA SER A 181 38.24 -29.48 12.78
C SER A 181 37.32 -28.70 11.86
N ASP A 182 37.84 -27.70 11.17
CA ASP A 182 37.08 -26.79 10.32
C ASP A 182 37.00 -27.31 8.88
N ILE A 183 35.81 -27.29 8.29
CA ILE A 183 35.50 -27.96 7.02
C ILE A 183 35.00 -26.94 6.01
N ALA A 184 35.49 -27.04 4.78
CA ALA A 184 34.95 -26.32 3.64
C ALA A 184 34.85 -27.24 2.42
N ILE A 185 33.75 -27.15 1.67
CA ILE A 185 33.48 -28.02 0.53
C ILE A 185 33.34 -27.18 -0.73
N THR A 186 34.09 -27.54 -1.77
CA THR A 186 33.93 -26.95 -3.10
C THR A 186 33.07 -27.84 -3.98
N ALA A 187 32.31 -27.24 -4.88
CA ALA A 187 31.68 -27.87 -6.04
C ALA A 187 31.20 -26.75 -6.98
N ASN A 188 30.90 -27.08 -8.24
CA ASN A 188 30.24 -26.15 -9.17
C ASN A 188 30.95 -24.78 -9.29
N ASN A 189 32.29 -24.78 -9.27
CA ASN A 189 33.16 -23.59 -9.36
C ASN A 189 33.14 -22.65 -8.13
N THR A 190 32.48 -23.03 -7.04
CA THR A 190 32.37 -22.21 -5.83
C THR A 190 32.59 -23.04 -4.56
N VAL A 191 32.56 -22.37 -3.41
CA VAL A 191 32.49 -23.03 -2.10
C VAL A 191 31.02 -23.20 -1.75
N VAL A 192 30.58 -24.45 -1.62
CA VAL A 192 29.17 -24.80 -1.45
C VAL A 192 28.78 -24.99 0.01
N ALA A 193 29.75 -25.23 0.89
CA ALA A 193 29.47 -25.42 2.31
C ALA A 193 30.68 -25.06 3.19
N TYR A 194 30.37 -24.54 4.37
CA TYR A 194 31.29 -24.41 5.50
C TYR A 194 30.68 -25.10 6.71
N GLY A 195 31.51 -25.70 7.55
CA GLY A 195 31.08 -26.25 8.83
C GLY A 195 32.28 -26.64 9.68
N MET A 196 32.03 -27.26 10.82
CA MET A 196 33.12 -27.65 11.72
C MET A 196 32.69 -28.76 12.67
N VAL A 197 33.68 -29.49 13.18
CA VAL A 197 33.51 -30.50 14.22
C VAL A 197 34.29 -30.03 15.47
N PRO A 198 33.67 -30.01 16.66
CA PRO A 198 34.34 -29.60 17.89
C PRO A 198 35.11 -30.77 18.51
N LEU A 199 35.93 -31.43 17.69
CA LEU A 199 36.83 -32.52 18.04
C LEU A 199 38.06 -32.38 17.13
N ALA A 200 39.26 -32.47 17.68
CA ALA A 200 40.49 -32.40 16.88
C ALA A 200 41.67 -33.12 17.54
N GLY A 201 42.87 -32.53 17.49
CA GLY A 201 44.10 -33.16 17.96
C GLY A 201 44.20 -33.34 19.48
N ASP A 202 43.45 -32.56 20.26
CA ASP A 202 43.39 -32.62 21.72
C ASP A 202 42.71 -33.89 22.22
N GLU A 203 41.66 -34.37 21.56
CA GLU A 203 41.01 -35.67 21.84
C GLU A 203 42.01 -36.83 21.82
N ILE A 204 43.01 -36.75 20.94
CA ILE A 204 44.08 -37.75 20.84
C ILE A 204 45.03 -37.62 22.04
N THR A 205 45.36 -36.40 22.44
CA THR A 205 46.19 -36.12 23.61
C THR A 205 45.50 -36.54 24.90
N GLU A 206 44.21 -36.23 25.04
CA GLU A 206 43.39 -36.64 26.18
C GLU A 206 43.26 -38.15 26.28
N ALA A 207 43.19 -38.87 25.15
CA ALA A 207 43.18 -40.33 25.16
C ALA A 207 44.46 -40.91 25.79
N LEU A 208 45.63 -40.35 25.50
CA LEU A 208 46.89 -40.74 26.15
C LEU A 208 46.93 -40.32 27.62
N SER A 209 46.55 -39.07 27.90
CA SER A 209 46.51 -38.53 29.27
C SER A 209 45.64 -39.39 30.18
N ASN A 210 44.43 -39.75 29.74
CA ASN A 210 43.51 -40.58 30.51
C ASN A 210 43.98 -42.03 30.66
N HIS A 211 44.62 -42.60 29.64
CA HIS A 211 45.06 -43.99 29.69
C HIS A 211 46.28 -44.19 30.59
N PHE A 212 47.28 -43.31 30.45
CA PHE A 212 48.57 -43.41 31.15
C PHE A 212 48.71 -42.46 32.34
N LEU A 213 47.65 -41.71 32.68
CA LEU A 213 47.65 -40.68 33.72
C LEU A 213 48.78 -39.66 33.53
N LEU A 214 48.99 -39.21 32.29
CA LEU A 214 50.00 -38.20 31.96
C LEU A 214 49.42 -36.80 32.12
N ASP A 215 50.26 -35.84 32.54
CA ASP A 215 49.96 -34.43 32.33
C ASP A 215 49.76 -34.15 30.82
N PHE A 216 48.89 -33.20 30.47
CA PHE A 216 48.54 -32.91 29.08
C PHE A 216 49.77 -32.59 28.21
N HIS A 217 50.74 -31.85 28.73
CA HIS A 217 51.96 -31.51 27.99
C HIS A 217 52.82 -32.75 27.71
N LEU A 218 52.91 -33.67 28.68
CA LEU A 218 53.64 -34.93 28.51
C LEU A 218 52.93 -35.86 27.52
N ALA A 219 51.59 -35.93 27.58
CA ALA A 219 50.78 -36.66 26.62
C ALA A 219 50.96 -36.11 25.20
N GLU A 220 50.98 -34.78 25.01
CA GLU A 220 51.20 -34.14 23.71
C GLU A 220 52.59 -34.47 23.17
N ASN A 221 53.62 -34.41 24.02
CA ASN A 221 54.98 -34.77 23.66
C ASN A 221 55.08 -36.24 23.24
N ALA A 222 54.45 -37.14 23.98
CA ALA A 222 54.38 -38.55 23.61
C ALA A 222 53.68 -38.74 22.26
N LYS A 223 52.52 -38.11 22.05
CA LYS A 223 51.76 -38.15 20.79
C LYS A 223 52.62 -37.75 19.58
N ARG A 224 53.36 -36.65 19.69
CA ARG A 224 54.21 -36.12 18.60
C ARG A 224 55.39 -37.02 18.25
N LYS A 225 55.87 -37.84 19.19
CA LYS A 225 57.01 -38.75 19.00
C LYS A 225 56.65 -40.04 18.26
N ILE A 226 55.38 -40.44 18.28
CA ILE A 226 54.91 -41.74 17.75
C ILE A 226 55.31 -41.97 16.28
N SER A 227 55.38 -40.92 15.47
CA SER A 227 55.73 -41.02 14.05
C SER A 227 57.23 -41.17 13.77
N ASN A 228 58.10 -40.85 14.74
CA ASN A 228 59.55 -40.72 14.52
C ASN A 228 60.39 -41.60 15.46
N GLU A 229 59.84 -42.03 16.59
CA GLU A 229 60.51 -42.87 17.58
C GLU A 229 59.84 -44.25 17.64
N GLU A 230 60.61 -45.33 17.85
CA GLU A 230 60.04 -46.68 18.03
C GLU A 230 59.59 -46.92 19.48
N GLU A 231 60.29 -46.33 20.43
CA GLU A 231 60.08 -46.42 21.87
C GLU A 231 60.06 -45.03 22.49
N ILE A 232 59.09 -44.78 23.38
CA ILE A 232 58.83 -43.47 23.97
C ILE A 232 58.76 -43.65 25.48
N VAL A 233 59.63 -42.94 26.18
CA VAL A 233 59.61 -42.85 27.64
C VAL A 233 58.52 -41.87 28.06
N ILE A 234 57.61 -42.34 28.91
CA ILE A 234 56.55 -41.52 29.50
C ILE A 234 56.65 -41.59 31.03
N THR A 235 56.37 -40.46 31.68
CA THR A 235 56.32 -40.34 33.13
C THR A 235 54.93 -39.87 33.53
N ASP A 236 54.23 -40.67 34.33
CA ASP A 236 52.89 -40.30 34.81
C ASP A 236 52.92 -39.23 35.91
N ILE A 237 51.75 -38.72 36.28
CA ILE A 237 51.63 -37.70 37.35
C ILE A 237 52.07 -38.20 38.73
N LEU A 238 52.24 -39.52 38.91
CA LEU A 238 52.72 -40.13 40.16
C LEU A 238 54.24 -40.30 40.16
N GLY A 239 54.91 -39.98 39.05
CA GLY A 239 56.35 -40.09 38.87
C GLY A 239 56.82 -41.48 38.43
N PHE A 240 55.91 -42.36 38.01
CA PHE A 240 56.29 -43.67 37.47
C PHE A 240 56.72 -43.51 36.01
N GLU A 241 57.96 -43.92 35.72
CA GLU A 241 58.51 -43.93 34.38
C GLU A 241 58.33 -45.30 33.73
N GLN A 242 57.83 -45.30 32.50
CA GLN A 242 57.72 -46.50 31.68
C GLN A 242 58.11 -46.20 30.24
N ASN A 243 58.69 -47.21 29.59
CA ASN A 243 59.02 -47.16 28.18
C ASN A 243 57.93 -47.89 27.39
N VAL A 244 57.28 -47.19 26.46
CA VAL A 244 56.14 -47.70 25.69
C VAL A 244 56.47 -47.65 24.22
N THR A 245 56.13 -48.72 23.49
CA THR A 245 56.37 -48.75 22.04
C THR A 245 55.38 -47.87 21.30
N SER A 246 55.80 -47.26 20.19
CA SER A 246 54.92 -46.47 19.32
C SER A 246 53.76 -47.31 18.75
N SER A 247 53.96 -48.61 18.56
CA SER A 247 52.90 -49.55 18.16
C SER A 247 51.81 -49.69 19.23
N GLU A 248 52.21 -49.78 20.49
CA GLU A 248 51.28 -49.84 21.62
C GLU A 248 50.49 -48.53 21.78
N LEU A 249 51.18 -47.38 21.75
CA LEU A 249 50.53 -46.07 21.77
C LEU A 249 49.53 -45.92 20.61
N ASN A 250 49.91 -46.35 19.40
CA ASN A 250 49.01 -46.35 18.25
C ASN A 250 47.74 -47.18 18.45
N ASN A 251 47.87 -48.36 19.06
CA ASN A 251 46.71 -49.22 19.34
C ASN A 251 45.77 -48.59 20.36
N ILE A 252 46.33 -47.92 21.39
CA ILE A 252 45.57 -47.21 22.42
C ILE A 252 44.84 -46.00 21.82
N LEU A 253 45.49 -45.27 20.91
CA LEU A 253 44.92 -44.09 20.26
C LEU A 253 43.87 -44.42 19.20
N LYS A 254 43.89 -45.63 18.64
CA LYS A 254 43.04 -46.04 17.52
C LYS A 254 41.54 -45.72 17.73
N PRO A 255 40.90 -45.98 18.89
CA PRO A 255 39.49 -45.63 19.09
C PRO A 255 39.22 -44.12 19.06
N ALA A 256 40.16 -43.30 19.55
CA ALA A 256 40.05 -41.83 19.51
C ALA A 256 40.20 -41.33 18.06
N VAL A 257 41.19 -41.84 17.32
CA VAL A 257 41.38 -41.55 15.89
C VAL A 257 40.14 -41.91 15.08
N GLN A 258 39.55 -43.08 15.33
CA GLN A 258 38.32 -43.53 14.65
C GLN A 258 37.11 -42.63 14.95
N ARG A 259 36.99 -42.18 16.20
CA ARG A 259 35.92 -41.25 16.62
C ARG A 259 36.05 -39.90 15.93
N LEU A 260 37.27 -39.34 15.89
CA LEU A 260 37.57 -38.10 15.19
C LEU A 260 37.27 -38.23 13.69
N ALA A 261 37.82 -39.26 13.05
CA ALA A 261 37.60 -39.54 11.63
C ALA A 261 36.11 -39.68 11.28
N LYS A 262 35.35 -40.41 12.11
CA LYS A 262 33.91 -40.60 11.94
C LYS A 262 33.16 -39.27 12.04
N SER A 263 33.49 -38.45 13.03
CA SER A 263 32.82 -37.16 13.25
C SER A 263 33.08 -36.20 12.10
N ILE A 264 34.33 -36.07 11.65
CA ILE A 264 34.71 -35.30 10.45
C ILE A 264 33.96 -35.82 9.22
N SER A 265 33.94 -37.14 9.00
CA SER A 265 33.31 -37.74 7.81
C SER A 265 31.80 -37.58 7.80
N GLN A 266 31.15 -37.67 8.96
CA GLN A 266 29.71 -37.42 9.11
C GLN A 266 29.37 -35.97 8.80
N GLU A 267 30.18 -35.03 9.29
CA GLU A 267 29.97 -33.61 9.03
C GLU A 267 30.20 -33.26 7.55
N ILE A 268 31.25 -33.80 6.93
CA ILE A 268 31.45 -33.68 5.47
C ILE A 268 30.23 -34.19 4.71
N LYS A 269 29.73 -35.39 5.03
CA LYS A 269 28.53 -35.94 4.38
C LYS A 269 27.32 -35.04 4.62
N ARG A 270 27.11 -34.53 5.84
CA ARG A 270 26.00 -33.62 6.16
C ARG A 270 26.04 -32.34 5.33
N LEU A 271 27.21 -31.72 5.23
CA LEU A 271 27.45 -30.50 4.45
C LEU A 271 27.35 -30.75 2.93
N ASN A 272 27.60 -31.97 2.48
CA ASN A 272 27.60 -32.37 1.07
C ASN A 272 26.33 -33.17 0.69
N ASN A 273 25.18 -32.84 1.29
CA ASN A 273 23.86 -33.42 0.97
C ASN A 273 23.81 -34.96 1.09
N GLY A 274 24.48 -35.51 2.09
CA GLY A 274 24.59 -36.95 2.36
C GLY A 274 25.67 -37.68 1.57
N ASN A 275 26.37 -37.01 0.65
CA ASN A 275 27.32 -37.64 -0.26
C ASN A 275 28.78 -37.49 0.19
N SER A 276 29.62 -38.47 -0.14
CA SER A 276 31.08 -38.33 0.02
C SER A 276 31.68 -37.43 -1.07
N PRO A 277 32.73 -36.65 -0.77
CA PRO A 277 33.43 -35.85 -1.77
C PRO A 277 34.30 -36.72 -2.70
N GLN A 278 34.74 -36.18 -3.82
CA GLN A 278 35.69 -36.85 -4.74
C GLN A 278 37.11 -36.95 -4.17
N ALA A 279 37.47 -36.06 -3.25
CA ALA A 279 38.74 -36.05 -2.53
C ALA A 279 38.61 -35.24 -1.23
N VAL A 280 39.51 -35.51 -0.28
CA VAL A 280 39.66 -34.74 0.96
C VAL A 280 41.10 -34.25 1.06
N MET A 281 41.26 -32.95 1.25
CA MET A 281 42.53 -32.34 1.63
C MET A 281 42.50 -32.09 3.12
N VAL A 282 43.51 -32.56 3.85
CA VAL A 282 43.63 -32.37 5.29
C VAL A 282 44.82 -31.46 5.58
N VAL A 283 44.64 -30.47 6.45
CA VAL A 283 45.68 -29.54 6.92
C VAL A 283 45.59 -29.34 8.44
N GLY A 284 46.44 -28.49 9.00
CA GLY A 284 46.49 -28.25 10.44
C GLY A 284 47.35 -29.28 11.18
N GLY A 285 47.81 -28.93 12.38
CA GLY A 285 48.72 -29.79 13.16
C GLY A 285 48.12 -31.15 13.52
N GLY A 286 46.80 -31.20 13.78
CA GLY A 286 46.08 -32.44 14.07
C GLY A 286 46.00 -33.41 12.90
N SER A 287 46.18 -32.94 11.65
CA SER A 287 46.23 -33.81 10.47
C SER A 287 47.44 -34.76 10.46
N LEU A 288 48.49 -34.44 11.22
CA LEU A 288 49.68 -35.27 11.41
C LEU A 288 49.42 -36.47 12.34
N THR A 289 48.23 -36.57 12.94
CA THR A 289 47.83 -37.74 13.73
C THR A 289 47.90 -38.99 12.87
N ILE A 290 48.74 -39.93 13.29
CA ILE A 290 48.99 -41.18 12.57
C ILE A 290 47.70 -41.99 12.36
N GLY A 291 47.51 -42.46 11.12
CA GLY A 291 46.34 -43.24 10.73
C GLY A 291 45.06 -42.43 10.50
N LEU A 292 45.00 -41.14 10.85
CA LEU A 292 43.79 -40.33 10.73
C LEU A 292 43.31 -40.16 9.27
N PRO A 293 44.15 -39.79 8.28
CA PRO A 293 43.72 -39.72 6.88
C PRO A 293 43.15 -41.05 6.35
N LYS A 294 43.72 -42.17 6.79
CA LYS A 294 43.29 -43.52 6.40
C LYS A 294 41.95 -43.89 7.02
N GLU A 295 41.68 -43.51 8.27
CA GLU A 295 40.36 -43.73 8.86
C GLU A 295 39.29 -42.82 8.21
N ILE A 296 39.64 -41.58 7.86
CA ILE A 296 38.75 -40.69 7.09
C ILE A 296 38.40 -41.31 5.73
N SER A 297 39.39 -41.84 5.00
CA SER A 297 39.13 -42.47 3.69
C SER A 297 38.19 -43.67 3.81
N LYS A 298 38.33 -44.48 4.88
CA LYS A 298 37.39 -45.58 5.17
C LYS A 298 35.98 -45.08 5.45
N CYS A 299 35.81 -44.08 6.32
CA CYS A 299 34.49 -43.56 6.70
C CYS A 299 33.76 -42.86 5.53
N LEU A 300 34.50 -42.30 4.58
CA LEU A 300 33.97 -41.68 3.36
C LEU A 300 33.90 -42.64 2.17
N GLU A 301 34.36 -43.89 2.32
CA GLU A 301 34.41 -44.89 1.25
C GLU A 301 35.23 -44.42 0.03
N LEU A 302 36.32 -43.70 0.31
CA LEU A 302 37.25 -43.18 -0.69
C LEU A 302 38.52 -44.04 -0.76
N PRO A 303 39.14 -44.15 -1.95
CA PRO A 303 40.50 -44.66 -2.07
C PRO A 303 41.46 -43.90 -1.15
N GLU A 304 42.41 -44.59 -0.52
CA GLU A 304 43.35 -43.96 0.44
C GLU A 304 44.14 -42.79 -0.20
N ASN A 305 44.45 -42.86 -1.49
CA ASN A 305 45.15 -41.80 -2.22
C ASN A 305 44.28 -40.56 -2.53
N ARG A 306 42.98 -40.57 -2.19
CA ARG A 306 42.06 -39.43 -2.33
C ARG A 306 41.92 -38.62 -1.04
N VAL A 307 42.52 -39.06 0.07
CA VAL A 307 42.61 -38.29 1.32
C VAL A 307 44.08 -37.97 1.57
N ARG A 308 44.46 -36.70 1.39
CA ARG A 308 45.88 -36.29 1.40
C ARG A 308 46.13 -35.12 2.35
N ILE A 309 47.18 -35.24 3.14
CA ILE A 309 47.72 -34.13 3.93
C ILE A 309 48.39 -33.13 2.98
N GLN A 310 48.03 -31.86 3.07
CA GLN A 310 48.66 -30.78 2.29
C GLN A 310 49.56 -29.93 3.19
N GLY A 311 50.78 -29.69 2.73
CA GLY A 311 51.74 -28.78 3.35
C GLY A 311 51.89 -27.48 2.57
N LEU A 312 52.96 -26.74 2.86
CA LEU A 312 53.22 -25.46 2.21
C LEU A 312 53.62 -25.59 0.74
N GLU A 313 53.95 -26.79 0.27
CA GLU A 313 54.30 -27.05 -1.14
C GLU A 313 53.11 -26.81 -2.08
N ALA A 314 51.88 -26.81 -1.55
CA ALA A 314 50.68 -26.49 -2.30
C ALA A 314 50.47 -24.97 -2.50
N LEU A 315 51.23 -24.12 -1.78
CA LEU A 315 51.03 -22.67 -1.79
C LEU A 315 51.88 -22.01 -2.86
N ASN A 316 51.24 -21.21 -3.71
CA ASN A 316 51.94 -20.42 -4.72
C ASN A 316 52.34 -19.04 -4.15
N GLY A 317 53.59 -18.62 -4.38
CA GLY A 317 54.05 -17.28 -4.02
C GLY A 317 54.41 -17.08 -2.54
N VAL A 318 54.67 -18.17 -1.81
CA VAL A 318 55.16 -18.15 -0.43
C VAL A 318 56.63 -18.56 -0.42
N THR A 319 57.46 -17.83 0.33
CA THR A 319 58.87 -18.18 0.56
C THR A 319 59.10 -18.26 2.06
N LEU A 320 59.72 -19.34 2.51
CA LEU A 320 60.04 -19.58 3.91
C LEU A 320 61.51 -19.24 4.18
N GLU A 321 61.81 -18.74 5.37
CA GLU A 321 63.19 -18.69 5.84
C GLU A 321 63.74 -20.13 5.97
N PRO A 322 65.02 -20.39 5.65
CA PRO A 322 65.56 -21.76 5.61
C PRO A 322 65.45 -22.56 6.92
N ASN A 323 65.31 -21.87 8.05
CA ASN A 323 65.18 -22.42 9.40
C ASN A 323 63.73 -22.76 9.79
N ILE A 324 62.73 -22.42 8.98
CA ILE A 324 61.33 -22.72 9.26
C ILE A 324 60.94 -23.99 8.49
N PRO A 325 60.63 -25.12 9.17
CA PRO A 325 60.21 -26.34 8.51
C PRO A 325 58.84 -26.17 7.85
N SER A 326 58.67 -26.75 6.65
CA SER A 326 57.35 -26.84 6.02
C SER A 326 56.47 -27.77 6.85
N SER A 327 55.33 -27.26 7.30
CA SER A 327 54.38 -28.00 8.15
C SER A 327 52.94 -27.63 7.77
N PRO A 328 52.00 -28.61 7.75
CA PRO A 328 50.58 -28.34 7.52
C PRO A 328 49.96 -27.34 8.50
N GLU A 329 50.53 -27.17 9.70
CA GLU A 329 50.06 -26.23 10.72
C GLU A 329 50.25 -24.75 10.33
N LEU A 330 51.15 -24.47 9.38
CA LEU A 330 51.44 -23.10 8.91
C LEU A 330 50.49 -22.66 7.81
N VAL A 331 49.73 -23.58 7.20
CA VAL A 331 48.88 -23.28 6.05
C VAL A 331 47.79 -22.26 6.40
N THR A 332 47.11 -22.43 7.52
CA THR A 332 45.99 -21.56 7.91
C THR A 332 46.46 -20.17 8.32
N PRO A 333 47.49 -19.97 9.17
CA PRO A 333 48.05 -18.64 9.44
C PRO A 333 48.47 -17.88 8.18
N ILE A 334 49.12 -18.55 7.23
CA ILE A 334 49.50 -17.96 5.94
C ILE A 334 48.25 -17.65 5.10
N GLY A 335 47.27 -18.54 5.13
CA GLY A 335 45.94 -18.35 4.56
C GLY A 335 45.28 -17.06 5.01
N ILE A 336 45.32 -16.78 6.33
CA ILE A 336 44.74 -15.59 6.94
C ILE A 336 45.45 -14.34 6.44
N ALA A 337 46.79 -14.35 6.41
CA ALA A 337 47.58 -13.23 5.91
C ALA A 337 47.31 -12.94 4.42
N ILE A 338 47.12 -13.97 3.58
CA ILE A 338 46.78 -13.80 2.17
C ILE A 338 45.34 -13.30 2.00
N ALA A 339 44.39 -13.87 2.74
CA ALA A 339 42.98 -13.50 2.70
C ALA A 339 42.80 -12.01 3.08
N ALA A 340 43.47 -11.56 4.13
CA ALA A 340 43.46 -10.18 4.58
C ALA A 340 43.92 -9.17 3.51
N ARG A 341 44.79 -9.59 2.57
CA ARG A 341 45.25 -8.71 1.47
C ARG A 341 44.33 -8.69 0.25
N ARG A 342 43.46 -9.70 0.08
CA ARG A 342 42.65 -9.87 -1.13
C ARG A 342 41.20 -9.42 -0.97
N ALA A 343 40.63 -9.58 0.23
CA ALA A 343 39.28 -9.16 0.55
C ALA A 343 39.14 -8.99 2.07
N PRO A 344 39.78 -7.97 2.68
CA PRO A 344 39.60 -7.71 4.09
C PRO A 344 38.15 -7.36 4.36
N ILE A 345 37.52 -8.08 5.28
CA ILE A 345 36.33 -7.57 5.95
C ILE A 345 36.85 -6.48 6.88
N HIS A 346 36.80 -5.24 6.42
CA HIS A 346 37.23 -4.11 7.20
C HIS A 346 36.20 -3.85 8.30
N TYR A 347 36.69 -3.35 9.43
CA TYR A 347 35.84 -3.05 10.56
C TYR A 347 35.66 -1.55 10.65
N MET A 348 34.40 -1.10 10.64
CA MET A 348 34.07 0.29 10.91
C MET A 348 33.18 0.41 12.13
N SER A 349 33.46 1.40 12.95
CA SER A 349 32.69 1.77 14.12
C SER A 349 32.06 3.13 13.86
N VAL A 350 30.74 3.20 13.73
CA VAL A 350 30.00 4.47 13.55
C VAL A 350 29.09 4.70 14.74
N SER A 351 28.65 5.92 14.99
CA SER A 351 27.63 6.22 16.00
C SER A 351 26.31 6.54 15.32
N VAL A 352 25.21 5.94 15.77
CA VAL A 352 23.86 6.23 15.30
C VAL A 352 23.03 6.65 16.52
N ASN A 353 22.54 7.89 16.54
CA ASN A 353 21.81 8.46 17.69
C ASN A 353 22.53 8.22 19.03
N ASN A 354 23.84 8.52 19.08
CA ASN A 354 24.74 8.31 20.24
C ASN A 354 24.98 6.85 20.65
N LYS A 355 24.52 5.86 19.86
CA LYS A 355 24.84 4.45 20.06
C LYS A 355 25.94 4.02 19.10
N THR A 356 27.05 3.49 19.62
CA THR A 356 28.11 2.93 18.78
C THR A 356 27.63 1.64 18.12
N ILE A 357 27.63 1.64 16.79
CA ILE A 357 27.32 0.51 15.92
C ILE A 357 28.60 0.08 15.23
N ARG A 358 28.81 -1.23 15.18
CA ARG A 358 30.00 -1.85 14.60
C ARG A 358 29.56 -2.61 13.38
N ILE A 359 30.13 -2.26 12.24
CA ILE A 359 29.71 -2.75 10.93
C ILE A 359 30.91 -3.35 10.23
N PHE A 360 30.66 -4.47 9.55
CA PHE A 360 31.64 -5.16 8.74
C PHE A 360 31.56 -4.60 7.33
N GLU A 361 32.60 -3.88 6.94
CA GLU A 361 32.78 -3.27 5.63
C GLU A 361 33.17 -4.37 4.63
N LEU A 362 32.16 -4.82 3.87
CA LEU A 362 32.31 -5.74 2.74
C LEU A 362 32.38 -4.99 1.39
N LYS A 363 32.06 -3.69 1.41
CA LYS A 363 31.99 -2.71 0.31
C LYS A 363 32.00 -1.30 0.91
N GLU A 364 31.95 -0.25 0.08
CA GLU A 364 31.61 1.10 0.56
C GLU A 364 30.26 1.07 1.30
N MET A 365 30.30 1.45 2.57
CA MET A 365 29.16 1.43 3.47
C MET A 365 28.44 2.76 3.41
N THR A 366 27.11 2.72 3.50
CA THR A 366 26.27 3.93 3.45
C THR A 366 25.61 4.23 4.78
N VAL A 367 25.12 5.46 4.93
CA VAL A 367 24.27 5.87 6.05
C VAL A 367 23.10 4.89 6.22
N GLY A 368 22.47 4.45 5.13
CA GLY A 368 21.38 3.47 5.17
C GLY A 368 21.79 2.14 5.80
N ASP A 369 22.98 1.64 5.47
CA ASP A 369 23.51 0.40 6.04
C ASP A 369 23.75 0.53 7.56
N ALA A 370 24.24 1.68 8.02
CA ALA A 370 24.42 1.96 9.45
C ALA A 370 23.10 2.10 10.21
N LEU A 371 22.09 2.76 9.63
CA LEU A 371 20.75 2.86 10.21
C LEU A 371 20.12 1.47 10.36
N LEU A 372 20.32 0.61 9.36
CA LEU A 372 19.84 -0.77 9.37
C LEU A 372 20.55 -1.61 10.44
N ALA A 373 21.88 -1.49 10.55
CA ALA A 373 22.66 -2.11 11.62
C ALA A 373 22.28 -1.58 13.02
N ALA A 374 21.77 -0.34 13.11
CA ALA A 374 21.21 0.24 14.33
C ALA A 374 19.76 -0.20 14.62
N ASN A 375 19.17 -1.04 13.77
CA ASN A 375 17.77 -1.50 13.82
C ASN A 375 16.74 -0.36 13.66
N ILE A 376 17.09 0.68 12.90
CA ILE A 376 16.16 1.74 12.49
C ILE A 376 15.45 1.28 11.22
N THR A 377 14.15 1.07 11.34
CA THR A 377 13.29 0.56 10.27
C THR A 377 12.81 1.67 9.35
N ALA A 378 12.47 1.34 8.10
CA ALA A 378 11.95 2.30 7.12
C ALA A 378 10.71 3.07 7.63
N ARG A 379 9.87 2.43 8.45
CA ARG A 379 8.71 3.06 9.09
C ARG A 379 9.10 4.19 10.04
N GLN A 380 10.27 4.11 10.66
CA GLN A 380 10.80 5.15 11.56
C GLN A 380 11.50 6.29 10.80
N LEU A 381 11.72 6.14 9.48
CA LEU A 381 12.32 7.16 8.64
C LEU A 381 11.29 8.14 8.05
N TYR A 382 9.99 7.91 8.25
CA TYR A 382 8.92 8.80 7.79
C TYR A 382 7.93 9.05 8.94
N GLY A 383 7.36 10.25 8.98
CA GLY A 383 6.17 10.50 9.76
C GLY A 383 5.02 9.60 9.28
N THR A 384 4.15 9.19 10.20
CA THR A 384 2.99 8.38 9.87
C THR A 384 1.98 9.19 9.05
N PRO A 385 1.33 8.60 8.02
CA PRO A 385 0.25 9.27 7.32
C PRO A 385 -0.92 9.57 8.25
N GLY A 386 -1.56 10.72 8.06
CA GLY A 386 -2.80 11.02 8.75
C GLY A 386 -3.91 10.06 8.34
N LEU A 387 -4.73 9.62 9.31
CA LEU A 387 -5.94 8.85 9.04
C LEU A 387 -6.86 9.56 8.04
N GLY A 388 -7.30 8.82 7.02
CA GLY A 388 -8.34 9.26 6.10
C GLY A 388 -9.74 9.13 6.71
N ILE A 389 -10.72 9.74 6.07
CA ILE A 389 -12.14 9.68 6.43
C ILE A 389 -12.89 8.98 5.30
N SER A 390 -13.65 7.92 5.60
CA SER A 390 -14.53 7.24 4.65
C SER A 390 -15.98 7.61 4.93
N ILE A 391 -16.70 8.17 3.96
CA ILE A 391 -18.12 8.55 4.09
C ILE A 391 -18.97 7.95 2.98
N LYS A 392 -20.29 7.99 3.17
CA LYS A 392 -21.27 7.65 2.14
C LYS A 392 -22.09 8.89 1.77
N LEU A 393 -21.94 9.39 0.55
CA LEU A 393 -22.67 10.54 0.01
C LEU A 393 -23.67 10.07 -1.05
N ASN A 394 -24.98 10.25 -0.83
CA ASN A 394 -26.04 9.85 -1.78
C ASN A 394 -25.86 8.41 -2.32
N GLU A 395 -25.59 7.45 -1.42
CA GLU A 395 -25.28 6.04 -1.70
C GLU A 395 -23.91 5.73 -2.34
N SER A 396 -23.09 6.74 -2.65
CA SER A 396 -21.72 6.57 -3.15
C SER A 396 -20.69 6.65 -2.03
N ASP A 397 -19.74 5.72 -1.99
CA ASP A 397 -18.65 5.74 -1.01
C ASP A 397 -17.54 6.70 -1.47
N ILE A 398 -17.16 7.65 -0.60
CA ILE A 398 -16.10 8.64 -0.85
C ILE A 398 -15.02 8.48 0.23
N LEU A 399 -13.76 8.41 -0.21
CA LEU A 399 -12.59 8.38 0.66
C LEU A 399 -11.86 9.73 0.58
N ILE A 400 -11.71 10.39 1.73
CA ILE A 400 -10.95 11.61 1.88
C ILE A 400 -9.60 11.24 2.49
N PRO A 401 -8.49 11.32 1.73
CA PRO A 401 -7.18 10.96 2.24
C PRO A 401 -6.68 11.96 3.29
N GLY A 402 -5.95 11.48 4.31
CA GLY A 402 -5.19 12.33 5.22
C GLY A 402 -3.89 12.82 4.58
N GLU A 403 -3.21 13.77 5.22
CA GLU A 403 -1.93 14.28 4.71
C GLU A 403 -0.82 13.24 4.87
N HIS A 404 0.17 13.30 3.96
CA HIS A 404 1.38 12.49 4.08
C HIS A 404 2.26 13.00 5.22
N GLY A 405 2.87 12.08 5.96
CA GLY A 405 3.97 12.43 6.87
C GLY A 405 5.21 12.89 6.11
N THR A 406 6.06 13.66 6.77
CA THR A 406 7.31 14.18 6.20
C THR A 406 8.47 13.19 6.44
N PRO A 407 9.51 13.16 5.58
CA PRO A 407 10.68 12.32 5.80
C PRO A 407 11.49 12.80 7.01
N SER A 408 12.17 11.87 7.66
CA SER A 408 13.14 12.17 8.73
C SER A 408 14.36 12.88 8.15
N THR A 409 14.93 13.82 8.92
CA THR A 409 16.19 14.46 8.55
C THR A 409 17.35 13.61 9.05
N ILE A 410 18.21 13.17 8.14
CA ILE A 410 19.42 12.43 8.48
C ILE A 410 20.60 13.39 8.45
N LEU A 411 21.42 13.37 9.49
CA LEU A 411 22.65 14.14 9.58
C LEU A 411 23.84 13.19 9.66
N LEU A 412 24.84 13.38 8.81
CA LEU A 412 26.15 12.73 8.87
C LEU A 412 27.18 13.76 9.31
N ASN A 413 27.81 13.53 10.46
CA ASN A 413 28.75 14.45 11.10
C ASN A 413 28.21 15.88 11.23
N GLY A 414 26.90 16.01 11.46
CA GLY A 414 26.18 17.28 11.59
C GLY A 414 25.69 17.90 10.27
N ASN A 415 26.04 17.34 9.11
CA ASN A 415 25.60 17.82 7.79
C ASN A 415 24.41 17.02 7.27
N ILE A 416 23.49 17.66 6.54
CA ILE A 416 22.35 16.96 5.91
C ILE A 416 22.87 15.89 4.96
N ALA A 417 22.38 14.67 5.17
CA ALA A 417 22.73 13.49 4.39
C ALA A 417 21.47 12.70 4.01
N SER A 418 21.65 11.77 3.09
CA SER A 418 20.70 10.79 2.62
C SER A 418 21.15 9.39 3.06
N THR A 419 20.29 8.40 2.91
CA THR A 419 20.65 6.99 3.15
C THR A 419 21.71 6.45 2.19
N LYS A 420 22.04 7.18 1.11
CA LYS A 420 23.01 6.75 0.09
C LYS A 420 24.41 7.31 0.31
N ASP A 421 24.56 8.30 1.19
CA ASP A 421 25.87 8.90 1.44
C ASP A 421 26.80 7.89 2.11
N ILE A 422 28.05 7.88 1.66
CA ILE A 422 29.09 6.96 2.12
C ILE A 422 29.52 7.37 3.53
N ILE A 423 29.72 6.37 4.38
CA ILE A 423 30.18 6.54 5.76
C ILE A 423 31.61 6.05 5.90
N MET A 424 32.35 6.69 6.80
CA MET A 424 33.72 6.35 7.18
C MET A 424 33.76 5.86 8.63
N ASN A 425 34.86 5.23 9.01
CA ASN A 425 35.08 4.85 10.40
C ASN A 425 34.99 6.08 11.33
N GLU A 426 34.34 5.91 12.47
CA GLU A 426 34.05 6.92 13.50
C GLU A 426 32.98 7.96 13.15
N ASP A 427 32.33 7.86 12.00
CA ASP A 427 31.26 8.80 11.62
C ASP A 427 30.07 8.79 12.60
N ALA A 428 29.45 9.95 12.75
CA ALA A 428 28.28 10.17 13.58
C ALA A 428 27.03 10.45 12.74
N ILE A 429 26.02 9.60 12.90
CA ILE A 429 24.73 9.66 12.21
C ILE A 429 23.65 10.02 13.22
N GLU A 430 22.94 11.11 12.96
CA GLU A 430 21.78 11.53 13.75
C GLU A 430 20.53 11.46 12.88
N VAL A 431 19.49 10.76 13.33
CA VAL A 431 18.19 10.71 12.66
C VAL A 431 17.18 11.51 13.47
N LYS A 432 16.73 12.62 12.90
CA LYS A 432 15.66 13.44 13.47
C LYS A 432 14.32 13.02 12.86
N PRO A 433 13.35 12.55 13.67
CA PRO A 433 12.09 12.03 13.15
C PRO A 433 11.33 13.06 12.31
N GLY A 434 10.73 12.58 11.24
CA GLY A 434 9.79 13.37 10.43
C GLY A 434 8.52 13.70 11.22
N LYS A 435 7.79 14.73 10.79
CA LYS A 435 6.46 15.08 11.33
C LYS A 435 5.40 14.18 10.72
N ASP A 436 4.50 13.67 11.56
CA ASP A 436 3.30 12.96 11.13
C ASP A 436 2.39 13.85 10.27
N GLY A 437 1.67 13.22 9.34
CA GLY A 437 0.67 13.88 8.52
C GLY A 437 -0.59 14.18 9.33
N ASN A 438 -1.23 15.32 9.05
CA ASN A 438 -2.50 15.65 9.69
C ASN A 438 -3.62 14.71 9.22
N HIS A 439 -4.53 14.36 10.13
CA HIS A 439 -5.74 13.62 9.78
C HIS A 439 -6.57 14.38 8.74
N ALA A 440 -7.29 13.64 7.90
CA ALA A 440 -8.22 14.21 6.94
C ALA A 440 -9.23 15.12 7.65
N SER A 441 -9.51 16.27 7.04
CA SER A 441 -10.55 17.20 7.49
C SER A 441 -11.24 17.74 6.26
N ALA A 442 -12.57 17.59 6.21
CA ALA A 442 -13.42 18.20 5.20
C ALA A 442 -14.73 18.65 5.85
N THR A 443 -15.41 19.58 5.19
CA THR A 443 -16.79 19.95 5.48
C THR A 443 -17.72 19.37 4.42
N VAL A 444 -19.03 19.35 4.67
CA VAL A 444 -19.99 18.94 3.63
C VAL A 444 -19.89 19.82 2.39
N GLN A 445 -19.61 21.10 2.56
CA GLN A 445 -19.42 22.04 1.46
C GLN A 445 -18.27 21.63 0.52
N ASP A 446 -17.17 21.10 1.06
CA ASP A 446 -16.01 20.66 0.26
C ASP A 446 -16.33 19.44 -0.62
N LEU A 447 -17.41 18.71 -0.31
CA LEU A 447 -17.81 17.49 -0.98
C LEU A 447 -18.88 17.68 -2.06
N LEU A 448 -19.44 18.89 -2.17
CA LEU A 448 -20.53 19.20 -3.09
C LEU A 448 -20.04 20.14 -4.18
N GLU A 449 -19.78 19.60 -5.37
CA GLU A 449 -19.36 20.38 -6.55
C GLU A 449 -20.38 21.48 -6.94
N GLU A 450 -21.68 21.24 -6.67
CA GLU A 450 -22.78 22.17 -6.96
C GLU A 450 -23.76 22.30 -5.79
N ALA A 451 -23.31 22.80 -4.64
CA ALA A 451 -24.22 23.29 -3.60
C ALA A 451 -24.83 24.67 -3.99
N VAL A 452 -25.30 24.81 -5.23
CA VAL A 452 -25.85 26.07 -5.74
C VAL A 452 -27.28 26.22 -5.21
N SER A 453 -27.50 27.24 -4.40
CA SER A 453 -28.86 27.67 -4.07
C SER A 453 -29.52 28.16 -5.35
N ILE A 454 -30.67 27.60 -5.70
CA ILE A 454 -31.38 27.95 -6.92
C ILE A 454 -32.29 29.14 -6.63
N LEU A 455 -32.25 30.16 -7.49
CA LEU A 455 -33.14 31.32 -7.46
C LEU A 455 -34.17 31.21 -8.57
N ALA A 456 -35.45 31.24 -8.22
CA ALA A 456 -36.55 31.25 -9.20
C ALA A 456 -37.61 32.30 -8.82
N LEU A 457 -38.33 32.83 -9.79
CA LEU A 457 -39.53 33.64 -9.59
C LEU A 457 -40.76 32.74 -9.65
N VAL A 458 -41.63 32.80 -8.63
CA VAL A 458 -42.91 32.09 -8.62
C VAL A 458 -44.05 33.08 -8.35
N GLY A 459 -44.82 33.38 -9.39
CA GLY A 459 -45.90 34.38 -9.35
C GLY A 459 -45.39 35.77 -8.96
N GLY A 460 -44.23 36.17 -9.51
CA GLY A 460 -43.58 37.46 -9.26
C GLY A 460 -42.79 37.56 -7.95
N ILE A 461 -42.69 36.48 -7.16
CA ILE A 461 -41.92 36.46 -5.91
C ILE A 461 -40.67 35.61 -6.08
N GLN A 462 -39.50 36.18 -5.76
CA GLN A 462 -38.23 35.46 -5.79
C GLN A 462 -38.16 34.46 -4.62
N VAL A 463 -37.81 33.21 -4.93
CA VAL A 463 -37.68 32.11 -3.99
C VAL A 463 -36.28 31.52 -4.11
N GLU A 464 -35.56 31.49 -3.00
CA GLU A 464 -34.30 30.76 -2.86
C GLU A 464 -34.57 29.34 -2.35
N LEU A 465 -34.13 28.33 -3.11
CA LEU A 465 -34.22 26.91 -2.77
C LEU A 465 -32.84 26.38 -2.40
N LYS A 466 -32.64 26.12 -1.10
CA LYS A 466 -31.41 25.52 -0.56
C LYS A 466 -31.55 24.00 -0.47
N PRO A 467 -30.49 23.24 -0.75
CA PRO A 467 -30.49 21.80 -0.49
C PRO A 467 -30.60 21.54 1.01
N GLU A 468 -31.31 20.47 1.39
CA GLU A 468 -31.37 19.99 2.76
C GLU A 468 -30.32 18.88 2.93
N ILE A 469 -29.38 19.08 3.86
CA ILE A 469 -28.30 18.14 4.14
C ILE A 469 -28.67 17.31 5.36
N ILE A 470 -28.77 16.00 5.18
CA ILE A 470 -29.06 15.05 6.24
C ILE A 470 -27.82 14.22 6.52
N ILE A 471 -27.21 14.40 7.69
CA ILE A 471 -26.08 13.59 8.15
C ILE A 471 -26.59 12.65 9.25
N ASN A 472 -26.46 11.34 9.04
CA ASN A 472 -26.89 10.30 9.99
C ASN A 472 -28.34 10.48 10.46
N GLY A 473 -29.23 10.88 9.54
CA GLY A 473 -30.65 11.08 9.79
C GLY A 473 -31.03 12.44 10.43
N LYS A 474 -30.07 13.36 10.65
CA LYS A 474 -30.34 14.70 11.20
C LYS A 474 -29.99 15.79 10.20
N VAL A 475 -30.82 16.83 10.12
CA VAL A 475 -30.55 18.02 9.30
C VAL A 475 -29.36 18.79 9.88
N ARG A 476 -28.37 19.09 9.04
CA ARG A 476 -27.14 19.78 9.41
C ARG A 476 -26.80 20.89 8.40
N PRO A 477 -26.07 21.94 8.79
CA PRO A 477 -25.62 22.98 7.87
C PRO A 477 -24.44 22.50 7.00
N LEU A 478 -24.20 23.18 5.88
CA LEU A 478 -23.17 22.85 4.88
C LEU A 478 -21.72 22.94 5.40
N ASP A 479 -21.47 23.79 6.39
CA ASP A 479 -20.16 23.99 7.03
C ASP A 479 -19.82 22.92 8.09
N THR A 480 -20.70 21.94 8.28
CA THR A 480 -20.46 20.85 9.23
C THR A 480 -19.25 20.03 8.80
N LYS A 481 -18.29 19.83 9.72
CA LYS A 481 -17.17 18.91 9.50
C LYS A 481 -17.67 17.47 9.42
N VAL A 482 -17.21 16.74 8.41
CA VAL A 482 -17.54 15.32 8.25
C VAL A 482 -16.69 14.45 9.16
N GLN A 483 -17.27 13.35 9.62
CA GLN A 483 -16.60 12.33 10.43
C GLN A 483 -16.54 11.01 9.67
N ASP A 484 -15.65 10.12 10.11
CA ASP A 484 -15.55 8.77 9.56
C ASP A 484 -16.89 8.04 9.70
N GLN A 485 -17.28 7.36 8.62
CA GLN A 485 -18.53 6.62 8.46
C GLN A 485 -19.81 7.46 8.42
N ASP A 486 -19.70 8.79 8.28
CA ASP A 486 -20.88 9.63 8.09
C ASP A 486 -21.67 9.22 6.84
N LYS A 487 -23.00 9.14 7.00
CA LYS A 487 -23.95 8.97 5.92
C LYS A 487 -24.59 10.31 5.62
N ILE A 488 -24.24 10.88 4.48
CA ILE A 488 -24.69 12.20 4.04
C ILE A 488 -25.67 12.02 2.88
N ASN A 489 -26.90 12.44 3.08
CA ASN A 489 -27.95 12.49 2.06
C ASN A 489 -28.30 13.94 1.75
N VAL A 490 -28.18 14.32 0.49
CA VAL A 490 -28.48 15.67 -0.01
C VAL A 490 -29.81 15.63 -0.73
N ILE A 491 -30.83 16.27 -0.14
CA ILE A 491 -32.16 16.37 -0.74
C ILE A 491 -32.29 17.75 -1.39
N HIS A 492 -32.37 17.78 -2.72
CA HIS A 492 -32.67 19.01 -3.43
C HIS A 492 -34.20 19.18 -3.53
N ALA A 493 -34.77 20.11 -2.77
CA ALA A 493 -36.19 20.45 -2.87
C ALA A 493 -36.47 21.27 -4.14
N LYS A 494 -36.48 20.61 -5.30
CA LYS A 494 -36.56 21.27 -6.61
C LYS A 494 -37.99 21.39 -7.16
N THR A 495 -39.05 20.89 -6.52
CA THR A 495 -40.38 20.89 -7.17
C THR A 495 -41.18 22.17 -6.97
N LEU A 496 -42.00 22.54 -7.96
CA LEU A 496 -42.97 23.65 -7.86
C LEU A 496 -43.90 23.50 -6.66
N ALA A 497 -44.39 22.28 -6.37
CA ALA A 497 -45.20 22.01 -5.20
C ALA A 497 -44.48 22.32 -3.87
N ALA A 498 -43.18 22.00 -3.77
CA ALA A 498 -42.37 22.30 -2.59
C ALA A 498 -42.13 23.82 -2.44
N ALA A 499 -41.87 24.53 -3.54
CA ALA A 499 -41.73 25.98 -3.55
C ALA A 499 -43.05 26.69 -3.15
N LEU A 500 -44.20 26.26 -3.67
CA LEU A 500 -45.51 26.79 -3.28
C LEU A 500 -45.84 26.53 -1.81
N LYS A 501 -45.40 25.40 -1.24
CA LYS A 501 -45.50 25.13 0.20
C LYS A 501 -44.66 26.09 1.03
N LYS A 502 -43.41 26.35 0.62
CA LYS A 502 -42.53 27.33 1.28
C LYS A 502 -43.09 28.75 1.24
N LEU A 503 -43.81 29.10 0.17
CA LEU A 503 -44.52 30.37 0.01
C LEU A 503 -45.87 30.44 0.74
N ASN A 504 -46.29 29.39 1.49
CA ASN A 504 -47.62 29.26 2.08
C ASN A 504 -48.78 29.39 1.06
N ARG A 505 -48.53 29.03 -0.21
CA ARG A 505 -49.49 29.08 -1.34
C ARG A 505 -49.98 27.70 -1.77
N SER A 506 -49.88 26.68 -0.91
CA SER A 506 -50.34 25.31 -1.20
C SER A 506 -51.83 25.22 -1.58
N GLY A 507 -52.64 26.23 -1.24
CA GLY A 507 -54.04 26.32 -1.64
C GLY A 507 -54.26 26.37 -3.15
N LEU A 508 -53.27 26.85 -3.92
CA LEU A 508 -53.34 26.92 -5.39
C LEU A 508 -53.28 25.54 -6.08
N LEU A 509 -52.90 24.49 -5.33
CA LEU A 509 -52.85 23.11 -5.83
C LEU A 509 -54.20 22.39 -5.72
N LYS A 510 -55.22 23.00 -5.09
CA LYS A 510 -56.53 22.38 -4.85
C LYS A 510 -57.56 22.91 -5.84
N GLU A 511 -58.22 22.02 -6.56
CA GLU A 511 -59.44 22.35 -7.31
C GLU A 511 -60.58 22.55 -6.32
N MET A 512 -61.21 23.72 -6.32
CA MET A 512 -62.35 24.02 -5.45
C MET A 512 -63.65 24.10 -6.24
N PRO A 513 -64.71 23.40 -5.83
CA PRO A 513 -66.00 23.44 -6.52
C PRO A 513 -66.62 24.84 -6.40
N PHE A 514 -67.14 25.36 -7.52
CA PHE A 514 -67.81 26.65 -7.58
C PHE A 514 -69.33 26.45 -7.45
N THR A 515 -69.86 26.71 -6.25
CA THR A 515 -71.27 26.46 -5.90
C THR A 515 -72.07 27.75 -5.86
N LEU A 516 -73.29 27.75 -6.42
CA LEU A 516 -74.25 28.85 -6.32
C LEU A 516 -75.70 28.32 -6.19
N SER A 517 -76.65 29.17 -5.82
CA SER A 517 -78.08 28.83 -5.79
C SER A 517 -78.76 29.33 -7.06
N VAL A 518 -79.54 28.48 -7.72
CA VAL A 518 -80.35 28.83 -8.88
C VAL A 518 -81.81 28.45 -8.65
N ASN A 519 -82.74 29.42 -8.68
CA ASN A 519 -84.16 29.20 -8.34
C ASN A 519 -84.32 28.41 -7.03
N GLN A 520 -83.60 28.84 -5.99
CA GLN A 520 -83.55 28.21 -4.66
C GLN A 520 -82.99 26.77 -4.62
N ARG A 521 -82.27 26.32 -5.66
CA ARG A 521 -81.58 25.02 -5.68
C ARG A 521 -80.06 25.20 -5.81
N THR A 522 -79.30 24.57 -4.94
CA THR A 522 -77.83 24.59 -5.02
C THR A 522 -77.34 23.81 -6.23
N ILE A 523 -76.55 24.46 -7.08
CA ILE A 523 -75.84 23.84 -8.20
C ILE A 523 -74.32 24.01 -8.02
N THR A 524 -73.55 23.08 -8.59
CA THR A 524 -72.09 23.13 -8.63
C THR A 524 -71.65 23.23 -10.09
N LEU A 525 -70.97 24.31 -10.46
CA LEU A 525 -70.36 24.49 -11.77
C LEU A 525 -69.00 23.77 -11.84
N LYS A 526 -68.46 23.60 -13.04
CA LYS A 526 -67.11 23.04 -13.22
C LYS A 526 -66.07 23.83 -12.40
N GLY A 527 -65.17 23.11 -11.73
CA GLY A 527 -64.11 23.68 -10.91
C GLY A 527 -63.17 24.57 -11.74
N ARG A 528 -62.80 25.73 -11.20
CA ARG A 528 -61.79 26.60 -11.83
C ARG A 528 -60.42 26.20 -11.34
N THR A 529 -59.58 25.67 -12.23
CA THR A 529 -58.23 25.21 -11.90
C THR A 529 -57.19 26.31 -12.12
N THR A 530 -56.23 26.41 -11.19
CA THR A 530 -55.04 27.26 -11.36
C THR A 530 -54.03 26.52 -12.23
N HIS A 531 -53.48 27.20 -13.23
CA HIS A 531 -52.46 26.64 -14.11
C HIS A 531 -51.15 27.39 -13.94
N PHE A 532 -50.03 26.69 -14.17
CA PHE A 532 -48.68 27.25 -14.02
C PHE A 532 -47.98 27.18 -15.38
N SER A 533 -47.21 28.22 -15.73
CA SER A 533 -46.41 28.21 -16.95
C SER A 533 -45.05 28.87 -16.75
N ILE A 534 -44.07 28.49 -17.57
CA ILE A 534 -42.83 29.25 -17.77
C ILE A 534 -42.90 29.81 -19.18
N GLY A 535 -43.02 31.14 -19.30
CA GLY A 535 -43.42 31.76 -20.57
C GLY A 535 -44.76 31.19 -21.07
N SER A 536 -44.76 30.63 -22.28
CA SER A 536 -45.92 29.97 -22.90
C SER A 536 -46.05 28.47 -22.60
N ILE A 537 -45.12 27.86 -21.85
CA ILE A 537 -45.07 26.41 -21.65
C ILE A 537 -45.80 26.04 -20.34
N PRO A 538 -46.88 25.25 -20.38
CA PRO A 538 -47.57 24.81 -19.17
C PRO A 538 -46.71 23.78 -18.40
N ILE A 539 -46.67 23.91 -17.07
CA ILE A 539 -45.90 23.03 -16.18
C ILE A 539 -46.79 22.44 -15.08
N SER A 540 -46.45 21.23 -14.64
CA SER A 540 -47.16 20.55 -13.55
C SER A 540 -46.62 20.96 -12.18
N PRO A 541 -47.38 20.74 -11.09
CA PRO A 541 -46.87 20.90 -9.72
C PRO A 541 -45.63 20.05 -9.39
N SER A 542 -45.39 18.96 -10.13
CA SER A 542 -44.22 18.09 -9.98
C SER A 542 -42.98 18.58 -10.75
N TYR A 543 -43.09 19.67 -11.50
CA TYR A 543 -41.99 20.23 -12.27
C TYR A 543 -40.78 20.58 -11.38
N VAL A 544 -39.59 20.21 -11.84
CA VAL A 544 -38.29 20.46 -11.19
C VAL A 544 -37.78 21.84 -11.64
N ILE A 545 -37.89 22.82 -10.74
CA ILE A 545 -37.41 24.20 -10.86
C ILE A 545 -35.90 24.21 -11.12
N LYS A 546 -35.50 24.99 -12.11
CA LYS A 546 -34.13 25.32 -12.49
C LYS A 546 -33.80 26.77 -12.10
N ASP A 547 -32.51 27.06 -12.10
CA ASP A 547 -32.02 28.41 -11.78
C ASP A 547 -32.45 29.41 -12.85
N GLY A 548 -33.03 30.53 -12.41
CA GLY A 548 -33.59 31.56 -13.26
C GLY A 548 -34.99 31.29 -13.80
N ASP A 549 -35.67 30.20 -13.41
CA ASP A 549 -37.06 29.96 -13.85
C ASP A 549 -38.00 31.09 -13.40
N ASP A 550 -38.83 31.58 -14.32
CA ASP A 550 -39.92 32.53 -14.06
C ASP A 550 -41.28 31.87 -14.28
N ILE A 551 -41.89 31.45 -13.18
CA ILE A 551 -43.14 30.69 -13.15
C ILE A 551 -44.32 31.64 -12.97
N THR A 552 -45.13 31.75 -14.01
CA THR A 552 -46.38 32.53 -14.01
C THR A 552 -47.54 31.68 -13.49
N ILE A 553 -48.40 32.29 -12.67
CA ILE A 553 -49.59 31.66 -12.09
C ILE A 553 -50.82 32.24 -12.80
N HIS A 554 -51.61 31.39 -13.44
CA HIS A 554 -52.84 31.76 -14.14
C HIS A 554 -54.06 31.29 -13.36
N SER A 555 -54.88 32.23 -12.88
CA SER A 555 -56.18 31.95 -12.24
C SER A 555 -57.31 32.33 -13.20
N GLN A 556 -58.26 31.43 -13.42
CA GLN A 556 -59.43 31.72 -14.26
C GLN A 556 -60.33 32.79 -13.61
N PRO A 557 -60.85 33.76 -14.39
CA PRO A 557 -61.79 34.77 -13.90
C PRO A 557 -63.13 34.16 -13.46
N LEU A 558 -63.84 34.85 -12.56
CA LEU A 558 -65.18 34.47 -12.09
C LEU A 558 -66.21 34.47 -13.24
N PRO A 559 -67.29 33.65 -13.18
CA PRO A 559 -68.24 33.55 -14.28
C PRO A 559 -69.11 34.78 -14.36
N THR A 560 -69.59 35.10 -15.56
CA THR A 560 -70.70 36.04 -15.75
C THR A 560 -72.07 35.36 -15.67
N VAL A 561 -73.14 36.13 -15.46
CA VAL A 561 -74.52 35.63 -15.45
C VAL A 561 -74.85 34.85 -16.73
N ASP A 562 -74.45 35.35 -17.90
CA ASP A 562 -74.67 34.68 -19.19
C ASP A 562 -73.94 33.33 -19.29
N GLU A 563 -72.71 33.27 -18.79
CA GLU A 563 -71.93 32.01 -18.73
C GLU A 563 -72.61 30.99 -17.82
N VAL A 564 -73.12 31.42 -16.66
CA VAL A 564 -73.88 30.55 -15.75
C VAL A 564 -75.16 30.06 -16.41
N VAL A 565 -75.93 30.96 -17.05
CA VAL A 565 -77.19 30.63 -17.75
C VAL A 565 -76.96 29.64 -18.91
N SER A 566 -75.87 29.81 -19.64
CA SER A 566 -75.46 28.90 -20.71
C SER A 566 -75.01 27.53 -20.16
N GLU A 567 -74.24 27.50 -19.07
CA GLU A 567 -73.74 26.25 -18.46
C GLU A 567 -74.88 25.39 -17.88
N ILE A 568 -75.97 26.02 -17.42
CA ILE A 568 -77.20 25.32 -16.97
C ILE A 568 -78.20 25.01 -18.09
N GLY A 569 -77.85 25.30 -19.35
CA GLY A 569 -78.63 24.92 -20.53
C GLY A 569 -79.88 25.77 -20.80
N LYS A 570 -79.93 27.02 -20.32
CA LYS A 570 -81.06 27.94 -20.57
C LYS A 570 -80.70 29.01 -21.59
N ARG A 571 -81.72 29.64 -22.20
CA ARG A 571 -81.57 30.76 -23.14
C ARG A 571 -82.19 32.02 -22.55
N ALA A 572 -81.38 33.05 -22.33
CA ALA A 572 -81.84 34.32 -21.77
C ALA A 572 -82.58 35.20 -22.79
N PHE A 573 -82.25 35.10 -24.07
CA PHE A 573 -82.83 35.91 -25.16
C PHE A 573 -83.04 35.06 -26.42
N ASP A 574 -84.06 35.42 -27.20
CA ASP A 574 -84.09 35.11 -28.61
C ASP A 574 -83.56 36.30 -29.40
N VAL A 575 -82.67 36.01 -30.35
CA VAL A 575 -82.04 37.02 -31.18
C VAL A 575 -82.29 36.67 -32.64
N ILE A 576 -82.90 37.59 -33.37
CA ILE A 576 -83.02 37.50 -34.83
C ILE A 576 -82.48 38.78 -35.45
N SER A 577 -81.93 38.66 -36.66
CA SER A 577 -81.54 39.81 -37.46
C SER A 577 -82.42 39.87 -38.71
N VAL A 578 -83.00 41.02 -38.98
CA VAL A 578 -83.89 41.29 -40.13
C VAL A 578 -83.41 42.53 -40.87
N THR A 579 -83.76 42.68 -42.14
CA THR A 579 -83.50 43.90 -42.90
C THR A 579 -84.75 44.75 -42.91
N PHE A 580 -84.76 45.91 -42.27
CA PHE A 580 -85.91 46.81 -42.24
C PHE A 580 -85.63 48.08 -43.06
N ASN A 581 -86.42 48.34 -44.11
CA ASN A 581 -86.22 49.45 -45.06
C ASN A 581 -84.76 49.57 -45.53
N GLY A 582 -84.14 48.44 -45.87
CA GLY A 582 -82.75 48.37 -46.34
C GLY A 582 -81.65 48.41 -45.27
N SER A 583 -81.98 48.55 -43.97
CA SER A 583 -81.01 48.56 -42.87
C SER A 583 -81.09 47.29 -42.02
N LEU A 584 -79.94 46.74 -41.60
CA LEU A 584 -79.90 45.56 -40.73
C LEU A 584 -80.29 45.94 -39.30
N VAL A 585 -81.27 45.24 -38.74
CA VAL A 585 -81.77 45.43 -37.37
C VAL A 585 -81.68 44.10 -36.63
N THR A 586 -80.99 44.09 -35.48
CA THR A 586 -80.94 42.93 -34.59
C THR A 586 -81.94 43.12 -33.45
N ILE A 587 -82.96 42.26 -33.45
CA ILE A 587 -84.02 42.25 -32.44
C ILE A 587 -83.62 41.26 -31.35
N ARG A 588 -83.57 41.74 -30.11
CA ARG A 588 -83.17 40.95 -28.94
C ARG A 588 -84.33 40.86 -27.95
N LYS A 589 -85.13 39.78 -28.04
CA LYS A 589 -86.33 39.60 -27.20
C LYS A 589 -85.97 38.81 -25.93
N PRO A 590 -86.12 39.39 -24.73
CA PRO A 590 -85.80 38.69 -23.49
C PRO A 590 -86.77 37.53 -23.24
N ARG A 591 -86.23 36.36 -22.93
CA ARG A 591 -86.97 35.13 -22.56
C ARG A 591 -86.91 34.83 -21.07
N LEU A 592 -85.92 35.39 -20.38
CA LEU A 592 -85.78 35.30 -18.93
C LEU A 592 -85.66 36.71 -18.34
N SER A 593 -86.36 36.96 -17.25
CA SER A 593 -86.01 38.02 -16.31
C SER A 593 -85.10 37.40 -15.26
N ILE A 594 -83.88 37.92 -15.11
CA ILE A 594 -82.85 37.36 -14.23
C ILE A 594 -82.63 38.32 -13.07
N THR A 595 -82.57 37.77 -11.86
CA THR A 595 -82.14 38.48 -10.67
C THR A 595 -80.91 37.82 -10.06
N LEU A 596 -79.93 38.62 -9.67
CA LEU A 596 -78.77 38.21 -8.90
C LEU A 596 -78.94 38.76 -7.48
N ASN A 597 -78.98 37.88 -6.49
CA ASN A 597 -79.20 38.20 -5.09
C ASN A 597 -80.46 39.07 -4.86
N GLY A 598 -81.52 38.82 -5.63
CA GLY A 598 -82.80 39.52 -5.55
C GLY A 598 -82.88 40.88 -6.26
N GLN A 599 -81.79 41.34 -6.90
CA GLN A 599 -81.79 42.55 -7.74
C GLN A 599 -81.80 42.17 -9.23
N PRO A 600 -82.45 42.95 -10.12
CA PRO A 600 -82.36 42.74 -11.56
C PRO A 600 -80.90 42.73 -12.02
N ALA A 601 -80.52 41.72 -12.81
CA ALA A 601 -79.14 41.52 -13.22
C ALA A 601 -78.97 41.48 -14.74
N GLU A 602 -77.89 42.10 -15.23
CA GLU A 602 -77.48 42.01 -16.63
C GLU A 602 -76.58 40.79 -16.88
N GLY A 603 -76.58 40.29 -18.11
CA GLY A 603 -75.83 39.08 -18.49
C GLY A 603 -74.32 39.15 -18.26
N THR A 604 -73.75 40.35 -18.25
CA THR A 604 -72.30 40.59 -18.03
C THR A 604 -71.90 40.68 -16.56
N GLU A 605 -72.84 40.67 -15.62
CA GLU A 605 -72.52 40.75 -14.20
C GLU A 605 -71.77 39.52 -13.70
N VAL A 606 -70.80 39.72 -12.81
CA VAL A 606 -69.95 38.65 -12.28
C VAL A 606 -70.65 37.95 -11.12
N VAL A 607 -70.80 36.63 -11.22
CA VAL A 607 -71.39 35.77 -10.21
C VAL A 607 -70.32 35.30 -9.22
N LYS A 608 -70.56 35.46 -7.92
CA LYS A 608 -69.68 34.99 -6.85
C LYS A 608 -70.16 33.65 -6.31
N LYS A 609 -69.25 32.98 -5.61
CA LYS A 609 -69.57 31.73 -4.92
C LYS A 609 -70.68 32.00 -3.89
N TYR A 610 -71.69 31.13 -3.88
CA TYR A 610 -72.90 31.19 -3.05
C TYR A 610 -73.91 32.28 -3.39
N ASP A 611 -73.73 33.00 -4.50
CA ASP A 611 -74.77 33.92 -4.98
C ASP A 611 -76.06 33.16 -5.34
N CYS A 612 -77.19 33.87 -5.27
CA CYS A 612 -78.50 33.37 -5.66
C CYS A 612 -78.91 33.99 -7.01
N LEU A 613 -78.97 33.17 -8.05
CA LEU A 613 -79.41 33.57 -9.38
C LEU A 613 -80.81 33.03 -9.63
N ASP A 614 -81.82 33.89 -9.58
CA ASP A 614 -83.19 33.49 -9.88
C ASP A 614 -83.58 33.97 -11.28
N PHE A 615 -84.38 33.17 -11.99
CA PHE A 615 -84.94 33.57 -13.27
C PHE A 615 -86.43 33.24 -13.37
N ILE A 616 -87.16 34.12 -14.05
CA ILE A 616 -88.58 33.98 -14.37
C ILE A 616 -88.70 33.91 -15.90
N SER A 617 -89.39 32.88 -16.41
CA SER A 617 -89.72 32.78 -17.84
C SER A 617 -90.66 33.91 -18.26
N LEU A 618 -90.24 34.69 -19.25
CA LEU A 618 -91.06 35.69 -19.91
C LEU A 618 -91.86 35.04 -21.06
N SER A 619 -92.75 35.82 -21.68
CA SER A 619 -93.64 35.34 -22.76
C SER A 619 -92.87 34.64 -23.89
N ASP A 620 -93.34 33.45 -24.29
CA ASP A 620 -92.85 32.70 -25.45
C ASP A 620 -93.46 33.18 -26.79
N SER A 621 -94.15 34.33 -26.79
CA SER A 621 -94.68 34.91 -28.03
C SER A 621 -93.59 35.07 -29.10
N PRO A 622 -93.90 34.76 -30.37
CA PRO A 622 -92.93 34.95 -31.46
C PRO A 622 -92.57 36.43 -31.59
N ILE A 623 -91.43 36.70 -32.23
CA ILE A 623 -91.06 38.08 -32.59
C ILE A 623 -91.97 38.50 -33.74
N THR A 624 -92.66 39.63 -33.60
CA THR A 624 -93.64 40.13 -34.58
C THR A 624 -93.12 41.34 -35.34
N PHE A 625 -93.75 41.70 -36.45
CA PHE A 625 -93.39 42.90 -37.21
C PHE A 625 -93.41 44.16 -36.32
N GLY A 626 -94.36 44.26 -35.38
CA GLY A 626 -94.44 45.37 -34.43
C GLY A 626 -93.27 45.45 -33.46
N ASP A 627 -92.57 44.35 -33.18
CA ASP A 627 -91.42 44.35 -32.27
C ASP A 627 -90.23 45.14 -32.85
N ILE A 628 -90.15 45.33 -34.18
CA ILE A 628 -89.07 46.07 -34.86
C ILE A 628 -88.97 47.51 -34.35
N PHE A 629 -90.09 48.17 -34.08
CA PHE A 629 -90.11 49.58 -33.68
C PHE A 629 -89.49 49.82 -32.31
N ALA A 630 -89.36 48.80 -31.47
CA ALA A 630 -88.62 48.92 -30.20
C ALA A 630 -87.09 48.94 -30.39
N PHE A 631 -86.61 48.56 -31.59
CA PHE A 631 -85.18 48.43 -31.92
C PHE A 631 -84.78 49.29 -33.13
N THR A 632 -85.65 50.21 -33.56
CA THR A 632 -85.39 51.15 -34.66
C THR A 632 -85.91 52.53 -34.29
N ASP A 633 -85.27 53.59 -34.77
CA ASP A 633 -85.73 54.98 -34.61
C ASP A 633 -86.83 55.37 -35.63
N TYR A 634 -87.44 54.38 -36.27
CA TYR A 634 -88.39 54.62 -37.35
C TYR A 634 -89.76 55.03 -36.80
N SER A 635 -90.24 56.19 -37.24
CA SER A 635 -91.56 56.74 -36.89
C SER A 635 -92.46 56.81 -38.13
N LEU A 636 -93.75 56.50 -37.95
CA LEU A 636 -94.75 56.65 -39.02
C LEU A 636 -95.05 58.15 -39.25
N PRO A 637 -95.17 58.61 -40.51
CA PRO A 637 -95.45 60.03 -40.83
C PRO A 637 -96.82 60.47 -40.32
N GLU A 638 -96.91 61.70 -39.80
CA GLU A 638 -98.08 62.24 -39.07
C GLU A 638 -99.32 62.58 -39.94
N ASN A 639 -99.26 62.42 -41.27
CA ASN A 639 -100.38 62.76 -42.15
C ASN A 639 -101.42 61.62 -42.26
N PRO A 640 -102.68 61.79 -41.81
CA PRO A 640 -103.67 60.70 -41.71
C PRO A 640 -104.26 60.22 -43.06
N SER A 641 -103.77 60.72 -44.19
CA SER A 641 -104.39 60.53 -45.51
C SER A 641 -103.54 59.69 -46.48
N SER A 642 -102.35 59.24 -46.08
CA SER A 642 -101.50 58.33 -46.86
C SER A 642 -101.76 56.89 -46.44
N ASN A 643 -102.24 56.07 -47.38
CA ASN A 643 -102.33 54.62 -47.17
C ASN A 643 -100.92 54.04 -47.14
N TYR A 644 -100.66 53.04 -46.31
CA TYR A 644 -99.36 52.34 -46.27
C TYR A 644 -99.55 50.83 -46.29
N GLN A 645 -98.55 50.13 -46.84
CA GLN A 645 -98.46 48.68 -46.85
C GLN A 645 -97.20 48.24 -46.10
N LEU A 646 -97.36 47.32 -45.15
CA LEU A 646 -96.25 46.60 -44.55
C LEU A 646 -95.97 45.36 -45.39
N LEU A 647 -94.71 45.17 -45.76
CA LEU A 647 -94.26 44.03 -46.54
C LEU A 647 -93.26 43.21 -45.74
N ARG A 648 -93.40 41.89 -45.80
CA ARG A 648 -92.35 40.92 -45.47
C ARG A 648 -91.98 40.16 -46.73
N ASN A 649 -90.73 40.27 -47.15
CA ASN A 649 -90.18 39.68 -48.37
C ASN A 649 -91.05 40.01 -49.60
N GLY A 650 -91.52 41.25 -49.70
CA GLY A 650 -92.40 41.72 -50.78
C GLY A 650 -93.88 41.32 -50.67
N SER A 651 -94.29 40.56 -49.66
CA SER A 651 -95.70 40.17 -49.42
C SER A 651 -96.32 40.94 -48.27
N GLN A 652 -97.61 41.30 -48.38
CA GLN A 652 -98.31 42.08 -47.34
C GLN A 652 -98.36 41.33 -45.99
N ILE A 653 -98.00 42.01 -44.90
CA ILE A 653 -97.99 41.48 -43.52
C ILE A 653 -98.77 42.41 -42.57
N ARG A 654 -99.23 41.89 -41.42
CA ARG A 654 -99.83 42.69 -40.34
C ARG A 654 -98.85 42.89 -39.18
N PHE A 655 -99.04 43.94 -38.40
CA PHE A 655 -98.17 44.28 -37.26
C PHE A 655 -97.95 43.13 -36.26
N ASN A 656 -98.97 42.30 -36.01
CA ASN A 656 -98.92 41.22 -35.03
C ASN A 656 -98.51 39.87 -35.63
N GLU A 657 -98.14 39.82 -36.90
CA GLU A 657 -97.68 38.59 -37.54
C GLU A 657 -96.18 38.35 -37.29
N PRO A 658 -95.76 37.08 -37.16
CA PRO A 658 -94.40 36.72 -36.79
C PRO A 658 -93.40 37.00 -37.91
N ILE A 659 -92.19 37.38 -37.52
CA ILE A 659 -91.01 37.57 -38.38
C ILE A 659 -89.88 36.64 -37.93
N PHE A 660 -89.00 36.29 -38.87
CA PHE A 660 -87.92 35.34 -38.69
C PHE A 660 -86.57 35.95 -39.12
N GLY A 661 -85.48 35.39 -38.60
CA GLY A 661 -84.13 35.84 -38.98
C GLY A 661 -83.92 35.74 -40.49
N GLY A 662 -83.49 36.85 -41.10
CA GLY A 662 -83.25 37.00 -42.53
C GLY A 662 -84.39 37.65 -43.31
N ASP A 663 -85.55 37.91 -42.70
CA ASP A 663 -86.66 38.60 -43.40
C ASP A 663 -86.29 40.04 -43.82
N SER A 664 -86.72 40.44 -45.01
CA SER A 664 -86.74 41.82 -45.51
C SER A 664 -88.11 42.43 -45.23
N LEU A 665 -88.14 43.54 -44.51
CA LEU A 665 -89.32 44.14 -43.92
C LEU A 665 -89.39 45.59 -44.42
N ASP A 666 -90.42 45.93 -45.19
CA ASP A 666 -90.53 47.24 -45.82
C ASP A 666 -91.85 47.91 -45.47
N ILE A 667 -91.82 49.24 -45.34
CA ILE A 667 -93.04 50.06 -45.20
C ILE A 667 -93.11 50.97 -46.42
N ILE A 668 -94.09 50.73 -47.28
CA ILE A 668 -94.30 51.51 -48.49
C ILE A 668 -95.55 52.38 -48.32
N PHE A 669 -95.40 53.69 -48.52
CA PHE A 669 -96.52 54.63 -48.58
C PHE A 669 -97.08 54.70 -50.01
N THR A 670 -98.41 54.69 -50.14
CA THR A 670 -99.17 54.72 -51.39
C THR A 670 -100.08 55.93 -51.48
#